data_AF-A0A126T2U8-F1
#
_entry.id   AF-A0A126T2U8-F1
#
_cell.length_a   1.000
_cell.length_b   1.000
_cell.length_c   1.000
_cell.angle_alpha   90.00
_cell.angle_beta   90.00
_cell.angle_gamma   90.00
#
_symmetry.space_group_name_H-M   'P 1'
#
loop_
_entity.id
_entity.type
_entity.pdbx_description
1 polymer ?
#
loop_
_entity_poly.entity_id
_entity_poly.type
_entity_poly.pdbx_seq_one_letter_code
_entity_poly.pdbx_strand_id
1 'polypeptide(L)'
;MPSCAVFIRLFPAVFHLFFICLLALVFSNPVCAAATDANDLPIHPNSEQPALLLELGSASVTTSRLLPGVQAIQGQVLQDPQAGVSWQVEPEAVNVLYPGFGEWQATFRFNVNQPITASFRFWARWRQGGDPTVCRQTFAIWAGPDVNHLQQRGSVQLMPKGWEYAWLSSPEPIQFKAGDRVIEVRNSGAGHDAKVFDAFLLASPWAELPVTATVEQPALLLELGKAAVLFALPKPNHLTAVQGTAEAGANTGALAIEQDEALLFHSGFGDWSGSFRFPLPADSKPGQYRLWARYKSGGEVSQVKQNFIVKAGAQPDELAMRGEFALTNATPWEYQWLPAAETVTLLPGDRWLTLENSGKADGAKVFDAFLLQMQQPLASAMTSEQAQLRNRFLALTRPDAKGPQRLLVLDGSGAHGERLFRGLAADAARTHYQNMPVSYMIGQAAETMAHDLNLPSLPAVVLTDDHHTVLGVLTELADEGSVAKFLADPDRHDWMPQPLVVAAPTPAPLKNGIPEAWLIGGLQDGQAGLSVFGLDTETVLRPNPDQPYLSLEMMGGKIRNWRVAATEANAETTLAASTEHAYGWSRGTGYAQLYLRADRLVHAQLHLRQSGIKTAAWLDGQALILADDAQLPAGFKPSQEAQSQALLHGLTTEGLLATANAERPQVPQVAALNLAPGWHSLLVKLVMQHDQGQRFYFSGLFTDVGGKPLDGLHTQTADPNADLALNKIAAKLRPVISNTAPANLPHPGEPIKISVDLRWQPILEEAKLDTPLPQFPAKLRLWLVDYNGKQIAEREIRARFPGQVEADFGKLDQPGYYAIYPSLFAEDGRVIMDYPADGFSVVAGNAAQKQRLAHKKVWNNDYYALADGDKSFKQSGGYFVWLERMGLFRSLGSYPGFESKYRPLWEQAKQRGIEFFADSSGDSNWLNDKPGDGKNFVNAAAAYTRYFKATNEIDIRHEADWQKLREPAHWVERAKWEYQQVHQARNNAHYVGGSLVRPGEGDWFKQVLQLGLDNYQDAWDVHAYPQQAPRFGGPIGNGANEDERGVLAAYFSLGKTNKLPFWLGETGAKAMHGFSGRRWQAEQVAKIIAWVNSRQDYLGVAFCIAHEYDLAYGRIWDYSLGHKPGEAALYTASALIDGLPYRPVDTHDANVQAGYFGETLMIWREQGEGEWPLQLGAQKAWVAVDVVGQVLDLAVDSAGKASVSISSSPVYLLPRADYLNLLRD
;
A
#
# COMPACT_ATOMS: atom_id res chain seq x y z
N MET A 1 47.31 -61.43 12.62
CA MET A 1 48.61 -61.19 13.29
C MET A 1 48.99 -59.74 13.08
N PRO A 2 49.43 -59.04 14.14
CA PRO A 2 48.55 -58.21 14.98
C PRO A 2 49.20 -56.81 15.29
N SER A 3 48.65 -55.85 16.05
CA SER A 3 47.98 -55.95 17.36
C SER A 3 47.27 -54.63 17.77
N CYS A 4 46.03 -54.78 18.25
CA CYS A 4 45.36 -54.21 19.44
C CYS A 4 45.66 -52.79 20.02
N ALA A 5 44.53 -52.06 20.17
CA ALA A 5 43.92 -51.58 21.43
C ALA A 5 44.11 -50.13 21.93
N VAL A 6 43.01 -49.37 21.79
CA VAL A 6 42.29 -48.48 22.76
C VAL A 6 43.08 -47.79 23.86
N PHE A 7 42.95 -46.46 23.98
CA PHE A 7 42.83 -45.76 25.27
C PHE A 7 42.11 -44.40 25.17
N ILE A 8 41.16 -44.18 26.09
CA ILE A 8 40.52 -42.89 26.45
C ILE A 8 41.08 -42.50 27.83
N ARG A 9 41.45 -41.22 28.04
CA ARG A 9 41.07 -40.32 29.17
C ARG A 9 42.15 -39.28 29.54
N LEU A 10 41.66 -38.03 29.58
CA LEU A 10 41.80 -36.97 30.59
C LEU A 10 43.19 -36.38 30.94
N PHE A 11 43.31 -35.06 30.64
CA PHE A 11 43.81 -33.90 31.45
C PHE A 11 45.08 -34.03 32.34
N PRO A 12 45.69 -32.91 32.80
CA PRO A 12 45.78 -31.53 32.27
C PRO A 12 47.23 -30.96 32.36
N ALA A 13 47.34 -29.66 32.06
CA ALA A 13 48.16 -28.66 32.77
C ALA A 13 49.57 -28.28 32.24
N VAL A 14 49.63 -27.00 31.83
CA VAL A 14 50.53 -25.95 32.33
C VAL A 14 51.84 -25.64 31.57
N PHE A 15 51.74 -24.52 30.83
CA PHE A 15 52.59 -23.30 30.82
C PHE A 15 53.82 -23.13 29.90
N HIS A 16 53.86 -21.88 29.38
CA HIS A 16 54.97 -21.06 28.84
C HIS A 16 55.34 -21.28 27.36
N LEU A 17 55.42 -20.25 26.50
CA LEU A 17 56.00 -18.90 26.66
C LEU A 17 55.51 -17.94 25.53
N PHE A 18 55.79 -16.62 25.67
CA PHE A 18 55.65 -15.47 24.72
C PHE A 18 54.24 -14.88 24.53
N PHE A 19 53.90 -13.63 24.91
CA PHE A 19 54.55 -12.31 24.92
C PHE A 19 54.87 -11.74 23.51
N ILE A 20 54.07 -10.73 23.13
CA ILE A 20 54.21 -9.72 22.06
C ILE A 20 53.81 -10.13 20.63
N CYS A 21 52.59 -9.71 20.24
CA CYS A 21 52.13 -9.18 18.93
C CYS A 21 50.67 -9.57 18.64
N LEU A 22 49.70 -8.85 19.23
CA LEU A 22 48.32 -8.80 18.72
C LEU A 22 47.64 -7.52 19.22
N LEU A 23 47.94 -6.42 18.53
CA LEU A 23 47.26 -5.13 18.64
C LEU A 23 47.22 -4.54 17.23
N ALA A 24 46.36 -5.13 16.39
CA ALA A 24 45.82 -4.55 15.17
C ALA A 24 44.70 -5.47 14.65
N LEU A 25 43.61 -4.86 14.16
CA LEU A 25 42.44 -5.47 13.53
C LEU A 25 41.30 -5.91 14.46
N VAL A 26 40.74 -4.92 15.17
CA VAL A 26 39.27 -4.76 15.21
C VAL A 26 38.98 -3.34 14.74
N PHE A 27 38.82 -3.17 13.42
CA PHE A 27 38.14 -2.02 12.84
C PHE A 27 36.63 -2.31 12.93
N SER A 28 36.05 -1.99 14.08
CA SER A 28 34.63 -1.69 14.21
C SER A 28 34.56 -0.19 14.44
N ASN A 29 33.83 0.52 13.58
CA ASN A 29 33.72 1.98 13.54
C ASN A 29 33.72 2.60 14.95
N PRO A 30 34.60 3.58 15.25
CA PRO A 30 34.35 4.43 16.38
C PRO A 30 33.05 5.17 16.06
N VAL A 31 32.01 4.89 16.84
CA VAL A 31 30.88 5.81 16.97
C VAL A 31 31.51 7.10 17.51
N CYS A 32 31.88 8.01 16.61
CA CYS A 32 32.10 9.39 16.98
C CYS A 32 30.82 9.84 17.67
N ALA A 33 30.95 10.24 18.94
CA ALA A 33 29.90 10.94 19.65
C ALA A 33 29.41 12.06 18.73
N ALA A 34 28.14 11.98 18.34
CA ALA A 34 27.48 13.13 17.77
C ALA A 34 27.31 14.11 18.93
N ALA A 35 27.96 15.26 18.83
CA ALA A 35 27.62 16.45 19.62
C ALA A 35 26.11 16.52 19.78
N THR A 36 25.64 16.75 21.01
CA THR A 36 24.24 17.01 21.34
C THR A 36 23.59 17.92 20.29
N ASP A 37 22.80 17.34 19.38
CA ASP A 37 21.89 18.12 18.57
C ASP A 37 20.86 18.71 19.54
N ALA A 38 20.64 20.04 19.53
CA ALA A 38 19.72 20.63 20.51
C ALA A 38 18.26 20.17 20.35
N ASN A 39 17.96 19.39 19.31
CA ASN A 39 16.69 18.69 19.16
C ASN A 39 16.52 17.53 20.16
N ASP A 40 17.55 17.16 20.93
CA ASP A 40 17.59 16.00 21.84
C ASP A 40 17.51 16.39 23.34
N LEU A 41 17.04 17.60 23.63
CA LEU A 41 16.79 18.07 25.01
C LEU A 41 15.45 17.54 25.53
N PRO A 42 15.32 17.20 26.84
CA PRO A 42 14.09 16.67 27.43
C PRO A 42 13.02 17.75 27.68
N ILE A 43 13.10 18.89 26.98
CA ILE A 43 12.29 20.09 27.19
C ILE A 43 12.00 20.82 25.86
N HIS A 44 10.95 21.63 25.86
CA HIS A 44 10.59 22.59 24.83
C HIS A 44 10.64 24.01 25.40
N PRO A 45 11.83 24.65 25.42
CA PRO A 45 12.00 25.99 25.98
C PRO A 45 11.38 27.05 25.08
N ASN A 46 11.08 28.20 25.65
CA ASN A 46 10.65 29.39 24.91
C ASN A 46 11.28 30.66 25.51
N SER A 47 11.13 31.79 24.83
CA SER A 47 11.74 33.06 25.25
C SER A 47 11.22 33.59 26.60
N GLU A 48 10.04 33.16 27.04
CA GLU A 48 9.47 33.54 28.35
C GLU A 48 9.94 32.62 29.49
N GLN A 49 10.48 31.44 29.14
CA GLN A 49 10.94 30.41 30.07
C GLN A 49 12.35 29.94 29.68
N PRO A 50 13.40 30.72 30.01
CA PRO A 50 14.75 30.40 29.60
C PRO A 50 15.22 29.07 30.22
N ALA A 51 15.95 28.27 29.44
CA ALA A 51 16.64 27.08 29.91
C ALA A 51 18.17 27.30 29.87
N LEU A 52 18.88 26.82 30.87
CA LEU A 52 20.33 26.89 30.96
C LEU A 52 20.91 25.50 30.72
N LEU A 53 21.61 25.34 29.60
CA LEU A 53 22.36 24.13 29.29
C LEU A 53 23.79 24.31 29.82
N LEU A 54 24.13 23.56 30.86
CA LEU A 54 25.41 23.60 31.56
C LEU A 54 26.33 22.52 30.96
N GLU A 55 27.09 22.89 29.93
CA GLU A 55 27.86 21.96 29.11
C GLU A 55 29.21 21.62 29.73
N LEU A 56 29.65 20.38 29.58
CA LEU A 56 30.96 19.90 30.00
C LEU A 56 31.83 19.55 28.79
N GLY A 57 33.11 19.30 29.04
CA GLY A 57 34.10 19.07 27.98
C GLY A 57 34.92 20.33 27.66
N SER A 58 35.73 20.23 26.60
CA SER A 58 36.68 21.27 26.20
C SER A 58 36.28 22.04 24.94
N ALA A 59 35.31 21.55 24.16
CA ALA A 59 34.80 22.23 22.97
C ALA A 59 33.55 23.07 23.32
N SER A 60 33.45 24.28 22.75
CA SER A 60 32.26 25.13 22.89
C SER A 60 31.27 24.86 21.76
N VAL A 61 29.97 24.73 22.08
CA VAL A 61 28.92 24.50 21.07
C VAL A 61 28.67 25.75 20.22
N THR A 62 28.42 25.53 18.92
CA THR A 62 28.09 26.61 17.98
C THR A 62 26.66 27.10 18.23
N THR A 63 26.48 28.40 18.46
CA THR A 63 25.17 29.03 18.77
C THR A 63 24.06 28.76 17.73
N SER A 64 24.42 28.45 16.48
CA SER A 64 23.46 28.08 15.44
C SER A 64 22.74 26.75 15.67
N ARG A 65 23.22 25.93 16.63
CA ARG A 65 22.63 24.62 16.95
C ARG A 65 21.66 24.65 18.13
N LEU A 66 21.51 25.75 18.88
CA LEU A 66 20.68 25.80 20.10
C LEU A 66 19.21 26.12 19.80
N LEU A 67 18.29 25.52 20.56
CA LEU A 67 16.87 25.87 20.52
C LEU A 67 16.63 27.32 20.98
N PRO A 68 15.66 28.05 20.41
CA PRO A 68 15.25 29.35 20.91
C PRO A 68 14.88 29.30 22.40
N GLY A 69 15.48 30.17 23.22
CA GLY A 69 15.27 30.18 24.67
C GLY A 69 16.26 29.33 25.49
N VAL A 70 17.20 28.61 24.84
CA VAL A 70 18.31 27.92 25.54
C VAL A 70 19.55 28.81 25.57
N GLN A 71 20.13 28.96 26.76
CA GLN A 71 21.44 29.56 26.98
C GLN A 71 22.45 28.46 27.36
N ALA A 72 23.42 28.20 26.48
CA ALA A 72 24.53 27.31 26.78
C ALA A 72 25.59 28.02 27.63
N ILE A 73 26.12 27.33 28.65
CA ILE A 73 27.11 27.83 29.59
C ILE A 73 28.19 26.76 29.76
N GLN A 74 29.42 27.09 29.36
CA GLN A 74 30.56 26.19 29.51
C GLN A 74 30.94 26.01 30.99
N GLY A 75 31.07 24.76 31.40
CA GLY A 75 31.54 24.37 32.72
C GLY A 75 33.05 24.38 32.87
N GLN A 76 33.51 24.70 34.08
CA GLN A 76 34.86 24.50 34.57
C GLN A 76 34.87 23.31 35.53
N VAL A 77 35.76 22.34 35.29
CA VAL A 77 35.99 21.22 36.21
C VAL A 77 36.81 21.68 37.41
N LEU A 78 36.35 21.39 38.64
CA LEU A 78 37.11 21.64 39.87
C LEU A 78 37.72 20.31 40.36
N GLN A 79 39.00 20.12 40.08
CA GLN A 79 39.73 18.90 40.45
C GLN A 79 40.20 18.98 41.91
N ASP A 80 39.32 18.62 42.84
CA ASP A 80 39.72 18.47 44.24
C ASP A 80 40.58 17.20 44.40
N PRO A 81 41.79 17.28 45.00
CA PRO A 81 42.66 16.11 45.14
C PRO A 81 42.03 15.06 46.04
N GLN A 82 41.53 13.98 45.44
CA GLN A 82 41.01 12.78 46.09
C GLN A 82 41.90 11.59 45.75
N ALA A 83 42.24 10.77 46.75
CA ALA A 83 43.07 9.58 46.53
C ALA A 83 42.37 8.59 45.58
N GLY A 84 43.06 8.20 44.50
CA GLY A 84 42.55 7.23 43.53
C GLY A 84 41.62 7.79 42.45
N VAL A 85 41.29 9.09 42.46
CA VAL A 85 40.44 9.70 41.43
C VAL A 85 41.30 10.40 40.37
N SER A 86 41.02 10.16 39.09
CA SER A 86 41.64 10.88 37.97
C SER A 86 40.59 11.44 37.01
N TRP A 87 40.91 12.56 36.37
CA TRP A 87 39.99 13.29 35.50
C TRP A 87 40.52 13.32 34.07
N GLN A 88 39.66 13.08 33.09
CA GLN A 88 39.95 13.27 31.67
C GLN A 88 38.86 14.16 31.08
N VAL A 89 39.24 15.30 30.50
CA VAL A 89 38.31 16.21 29.83
C VAL A 89 38.40 15.97 28.34
N GLU A 90 37.34 15.44 27.76
CA GLU A 90 37.19 15.20 26.32
C GLU A 90 36.54 16.43 25.65
N PRO A 91 36.41 16.47 24.30
CA PRO A 91 35.72 17.56 23.63
C PRO A 91 34.30 17.80 24.16
N GLU A 92 33.53 16.73 24.40
CA GLU A 92 32.08 16.79 24.69
C GLU A 92 31.69 16.23 26.08
N ALA A 93 32.66 15.75 26.86
CA ALA A 93 32.38 15.11 28.15
C ALA A 93 33.56 15.22 29.12
N VAL A 94 33.30 14.87 30.38
CA VAL A 94 34.29 14.77 31.44
C VAL A 94 34.20 13.38 32.08
N ASN A 95 35.28 12.61 31.95
CA ASN A 95 35.46 11.32 32.61
C ASN A 95 36.08 11.52 33.99
N VAL A 96 35.42 11.01 35.02
CA VAL A 96 35.92 10.95 36.40
C VAL A 96 36.12 9.49 36.77
N LEU A 97 37.39 9.07 36.77
CA LEU A 97 37.82 7.69 36.88
C LEU A 97 38.23 7.36 38.32
N TYR A 98 37.85 6.18 38.79
CA TYR A 98 38.24 5.63 40.09
C TYR A 98 38.37 4.10 39.97
N PRO A 99 39.52 3.48 40.30
CA PRO A 99 39.73 2.05 40.08
C PRO A 99 38.81 1.19 40.96
N GLY A 100 37.97 0.36 40.33
CA GLY A 100 37.05 -0.54 41.02
C GLY A 100 35.79 0.14 41.56
N PHE A 101 35.08 -0.56 42.47
CA PHE A 101 33.85 -0.06 43.09
C PHE A 101 34.15 0.85 44.28
N GLY A 102 33.53 2.02 44.35
CA GLY A 102 33.69 2.93 45.49
C GLY A 102 32.88 4.22 45.35
N GLU A 103 32.93 5.08 46.36
CA GLU A 103 32.32 6.41 46.33
C GLU A 103 33.38 7.48 46.09
N TRP A 104 33.13 8.38 45.14
CA TRP A 104 33.99 9.54 44.88
C TRP A 104 33.18 10.74 44.37
N GLN A 105 33.78 11.93 44.48
CA GLN A 105 33.12 13.19 44.17
C GLN A 105 33.61 13.81 42.87
N ALA A 106 32.71 14.52 42.19
CA ALA A 106 32.99 15.30 41.00
C ALA A 106 32.33 16.68 41.11
N THR A 107 33.11 17.76 40.97
CA THR A 107 32.60 19.13 41.09
C THR A 107 32.78 19.91 39.78
N PHE A 108 31.71 20.57 39.34
CA PHE A 108 31.66 21.38 38.13
C PHE A 108 31.16 22.78 38.46
N ARG A 109 31.73 23.82 37.86
CA ARG A 109 31.39 25.23 38.09
C ARG A 109 30.99 25.92 36.79
N PHE A 110 29.95 26.74 36.83
CA PHE A 110 29.40 27.47 35.69
C PHE A 110 29.23 28.94 36.03
N ASN A 111 29.70 29.84 35.15
CA ASN A 111 29.54 31.28 35.30
C ASN A 111 28.41 31.77 34.39
N VAL A 112 27.38 32.35 34.99
CA VAL A 112 26.17 32.79 34.28
C VAL A 112 26.22 34.29 34.05
N ASN A 113 26.06 34.69 32.78
CA ASN A 113 26.22 36.09 32.36
C ASN A 113 25.13 37.02 32.92
N GLN A 114 23.98 36.48 33.28
CA GLN A 114 22.85 37.21 33.88
C GLN A 114 22.47 36.59 35.23
N PRO A 115 22.04 37.39 36.23
CA PRO A 115 21.54 36.85 37.48
C PRO A 115 20.35 35.92 37.25
N ILE A 116 20.37 34.76 37.90
CA ILE A 116 19.31 33.75 37.79
C ILE A 116 18.28 33.99 38.90
N THR A 117 17.02 34.19 38.53
CA THR A 117 15.91 34.40 39.48
C THR A 117 14.71 33.55 39.08
N ALA A 118 14.76 32.24 39.34
CA ALA A 118 13.62 31.35 39.16
C ALA A 118 13.83 30.00 39.85
N SER A 119 12.75 29.22 39.92
CA SER A 119 12.78 27.80 40.27
C SER A 119 13.06 26.99 39.01
N PHE A 120 14.10 26.17 39.01
CA PHE A 120 14.46 25.32 37.87
C PHE A 120 14.40 23.86 38.28
N ARG A 121 13.83 22.99 37.44
CA ARG A 121 14.12 21.57 37.57
C ARG A 121 15.54 21.32 37.07
N PHE A 122 16.23 20.38 37.71
CA PHE A 122 17.60 20.04 37.36
C PHE A 122 17.62 18.71 36.65
N TRP A 123 18.31 18.62 35.52
CA TRP A 123 18.61 17.37 34.88
C TRP A 123 20.12 17.16 34.83
N ALA A 124 20.53 15.91 34.94
CA ALA A 124 21.87 15.47 34.67
C ALA A 124 21.85 14.39 33.59
N ARG A 125 22.80 14.46 32.66
CA ARG A 125 23.07 13.40 31.71
C ARG A 125 24.49 12.90 31.94
N TRP A 126 24.59 11.60 32.17
CA TRP A 126 25.84 10.91 32.40
C TRP A 126 25.68 9.41 32.18
N ARG A 127 26.80 8.74 31.97
CA ARG A 127 26.91 7.28 31.99
C ARG A 127 27.97 6.88 32.99
N GLN A 128 27.88 5.67 33.54
CA GLN A 128 28.85 5.17 34.52
C GLN A 128 28.89 3.65 34.58
N GLY A 129 29.99 3.11 35.09
CA GLY A 129 30.09 1.70 35.42
C GLY A 129 29.44 1.36 36.77
N GLY A 130 29.07 0.08 36.92
CA GLY A 130 28.47 -0.49 38.12
C GLY A 130 26.95 -0.67 38.01
N ASP A 131 26.39 -1.47 38.92
CA ASP A 131 24.95 -1.76 38.95
C ASP A 131 24.15 -0.49 39.32
N PRO A 132 23.23 -0.02 38.44
CA PRO A 132 22.38 1.14 38.69
C PRO A 132 21.64 1.17 40.02
N THR A 133 21.28 0.01 40.57
CA THR A 133 20.48 -0.10 41.79
C THR A 133 21.25 0.31 43.04
N VAL A 134 22.58 0.12 43.03
CA VAL A 134 23.49 0.45 44.14
C VAL A 134 24.31 1.71 43.87
N CYS A 135 24.49 2.10 42.62
CA CYS A 135 25.30 3.25 42.22
C CYS A 135 24.54 4.60 42.18
N ARG A 136 23.73 4.90 43.21
CA ARG A 136 22.96 6.15 43.28
C ARG A 136 23.89 7.37 43.38
N GLN A 137 23.58 8.42 42.62
CA GLN A 137 24.34 9.66 42.57
C GLN A 137 23.58 10.78 43.29
N THR A 138 24.23 11.47 44.22
CA THR A 138 23.75 12.71 44.82
C THR A 138 24.37 13.90 44.08
N PHE A 139 23.54 14.78 43.55
CA PHE A 139 23.95 16.05 42.97
C PHE A 139 23.51 17.18 43.92
N ALA A 140 24.48 17.86 44.53
CA ALA A 140 24.24 19.07 45.30
C ALA A 140 24.49 20.30 44.41
N ILE A 141 23.46 21.13 44.23
CA ILE A 141 23.50 22.32 43.40
C ILE A 141 23.70 23.52 44.32
N TRP A 142 24.84 24.19 44.18
CA TRP A 142 25.23 25.38 44.93
C TRP A 142 25.17 26.59 44.02
N ALA A 143 24.72 27.73 44.52
CA ALA A 143 24.75 28.98 43.77
C ALA A 143 24.95 30.20 44.66
N GLY A 144 25.50 31.26 44.07
CA GLY A 144 25.79 32.52 44.75
C GLY A 144 26.16 33.64 43.78
N PRO A 145 26.29 34.89 44.26
CA PRO A 145 26.70 36.03 43.43
C PRO A 145 28.15 35.91 42.93
N ASP A 146 29.00 35.17 43.63
CA ASP A 146 30.38 34.85 43.27
C ASP A 146 30.84 33.55 43.96
N VAL A 147 32.05 33.10 43.61
CA VAL A 147 32.65 31.84 44.08
C VAL A 147 32.85 31.73 45.60
N ASN A 148 32.93 32.85 46.33
CA ASN A 148 33.15 32.87 47.78
C ASN A 148 31.85 32.87 48.58
N HIS A 149 30.71 33.11 47.93
CA HIS A 149 29.40 33.25 48.56
C HIS A 149 28.39 32.19 48.08
N LEU A 150 28.87 31.00 47.74
CA LEU A 150 28.03 29.89 47.31
C LEU A 150 27.23 29.31 48.48
N GLN A 151 25.93 29.14 48.27
CA GLN A 151 25.02 28.46 49.19
C GLN A 151 24.34 27.30 48.46
N GLN A 152 24.14 26.18 49.14
CA GLN A 152 23.39 25.07 48.58
C GLN A 152 21.94 25.51 48.28
N ARG A 153 21.53 25.38 47.02
CA ARG A 153 20.17 25.66 46.54
C ARG A 153 19.31 24.41 46.50
N GLY A 154 19.91 23.25 46.27
CA GLY A 154 19.21 21.96 46.24
C GLY A 154 20.17 20.78 46.33
N SER A 155 19.64 19.60 46.66
CA SER A 155 20.35 18.33 46.58
C SER A 155 19.40 17.25 46.10
N VAL A 156 19.80 16.50 45.08
CA VAL A 156 18.93 15.53 44.40
C VAL A 156 19.65 14.19 44.28
N GLN A 157 18.93 13.09 44.48
CA GLN A 157 19.46 11.75 44.27
C GLN A 157 18.90 11.18 42.97
N LEU A 158 19.78 10.80 42.05
CA LEU A 158 19.43 10.25 40.74
C LEU A 158 20.10 8.89 40.55
N MET A 159 19.43 7.98 39.84
CA MET A 159 19.93 6.64 39.53
C MET A 159 20.42 6.57 38.08
N PRO A 160 21.66 6.13 37.81
CA PRO A 160 22.21 6.08 36.46
C PRO A 160 21.54 5.00 35.60
N LYS A 161 21.69 5.07 34.26
CA LYS A 161 21.31 4.00 33.32
C LYS A 161 22.48 3.06 32.96
N GLY A 162 23.49 3.00 33.83
CA GLY A 162 24.72 2.26 33.54
C GLY A 162 25.53 2.98 32.44
N TRP A 163 25.97 2.23 31.41
CA TRP A 163 26.82 2.75 30.34
C TRP A 163 26.07 3.49 29.20
N GLU A 164 24.77 3.74 29.38
CA GLU A 164 23.93 4.52 28.48
C GLU A 164 23.75 5.96 28.99
N TYR A 165 23.78 6.94 28.10
CA TYR A 165 23.45 8.33 28.43
C TYR A 165 21.93 8.52 28.45
N ALA A 166 21.40 9.06 29.55
CA ALA A 166 20.01 9.48 29.65
C ALA A 166 19.90 10.79 30.42
N TRP A 167 18.97 11.66 30.01
CA TRP A 167 18.60 12.82 30.81
C TRP A 167 17.75 12.38 32.01
N LEU A 168 18.26 12.61 33.22
CA LEU A 168 17.59 12.23 34.46
C LEU A 168 17.29 13.48 35.27
N SER A 169 16.01 13.68 35.60
CA SER A 169 15.50 14.90 36.23
C SER A 169 15.39 14.77 37.74
N SER A 170 15.53 15.90 38.44
CA SER A 170 15.16 16.02 39.83
C SER A 170 13.65 15.94 40.02
N PRO A 171 13.16 15.31 41.10
CA PRO A 171 11.73 15.29 41.40
C PRO A 171 11.23 16.70 41.76
N GLU A 172 12.03 17.47 42.51
CA GLU A 172 11.69 18.81 42.98
C GLU A 172 12.47 19.91 42.23
N PRO A 173 11.87 21.10 42.00
CA PRO A 173 12.59 22.26 41.49
C PRO A 173 13.57 22.85 42.52
N ILE A 174 14.68 23.35 42.01
CA ILE A 174 15.75 24.05 42.74
C ILE A 174 15.49 25.55 42.71
N GLN A 175 15.42 26.17 43.90
CA GLN A 175 15.15 27.60 44.06
C GLN A 175 16.43 28.42 44.02
N PHE A 176 16.61 29.27 43.01
CA PHE A 176 17.74 30.21 42.93
C PHE A 176 17.37 31.59 43.52
N LYS A 177 18.36 32.29 44.09
CA LYS A 177 18.15 33.62 44.67
C LYS A 177 18.52 34.73 43.69
N ALA A 178 17.83 35.86 43.83
CA ALA A 178 18.19 37.08 43.12
C ALA A 178 19.66 37.47 43.35
N GLY A 179 20.42 37.54 42.25
CA GLY A 179 21.85 37.82 42.27
C GLY A 179 22.75 36.62 42.05
N ASP A 180 22.23 35.38 42.03
CA ASP A 180 23.04 34.18 41.74
C ASP A 180 23.63 34.26 40.32
N ARG A 181 24.96 34.19 40.22
CA ARG A 181 25.75 34.28 38.97
C ARG A 181 26.76 33.14 38.80
N VAL A 182 27.03 32.39 39.86
CA VAL A 182 27.88 31.20 39.81
C VAL A 182 27.04 30.00 40.27
N ILE A 183 27.09 28.92 39.50
CA ILE A 183 26.49 27.63 39.86
C ILE A 183 27.62 26.60 40.02
N GLU A 184 27.58 25.81 41.10
CA GLU A 184 28.38 24.59 41.22
C GLU A 184 27.49 23.37 41.33
N VAL A 185 27.76 22.36 40.51
CA VAL A 185 27.16 21.04 40.60
C VAL A 185 28.18 20.10 41.23
N ARG A 186 27.91 19.65 42.46
CA ARG A 186 28.75 18.74 43.23
C ARG A 186 28.12 17.36 43.24
N ASN A 187 28.66 16.44 42.46
CA ASN A 187 28.25 15.04 42.42
C ASN A 187 29.01 14.21 43.47
N SER A 188 28.33 13.28 44.14
CA SER A 188 28.91 12.26 45.00
C SER A 188 28.10 10.97 44.93
N GLY A 189 28.71 9.81 45.21
CA GLY A 189 28.03 8.52 45.24
C GLY A 189 28.87 7.38 44.67
N ALA A 190 28.34 6.16 44.73
CA ALA A 190 29.06 4.96 44.33
C ALA A 190 29.13 4.79 42.79
N GLY A 191 30.22 4.23 42.27
CA GLY A 191 30.36 3.83 40.87
C GLY A 191 31.39 2.72 40.73
N HIS A 192 31.57 2.23 39.49
CA HIS A 192 32.63 1.29 39.13
C HIS A 192 33.46 1.87 37.98
N ASP A 193 34.76 2.01 38.17
CA ASP A 193 35.77 2.45 37.18
C ASP A 193 35.63 3.90 36.67
N ALA A 194 34.43 4.38 36.34
CA ALA A 194 34.22 5.68 35.72
C ALA A 194 32.81 6.25 35.93
N LYS A 195 32.73 7.58 36.03
CA LYS A 195 31.53 8.40 35.79
C LYS A 195 31.84 9.37 34.66
N VAL A 196 31.03 9.38 33.61
CA VAL A 196 31.25 10.22 32.42
C VAL A 196 30.06 11.17 32.25
N PHE A 197 30.30 12.45 32.50
CA PHE A 197 29.28 13.51 32.45
C PHE A 197 29.42 14.32 31.15
N ASP A 198 28.33 14.58 30.46
CA ASP A 198 28.31 15.42 29.25
C ASP A 198 27.71 16.81 29.52
N ALA A 199 26.56 16.89 30.20
CA ALA A 199 25.87 18.14 30.48
C ALA A 199 24.91 18.05 31.67
N PHE A 200 24.59 19.22 32.22
CA PHE A 200 23.45 19.43 33.10
C PHE A 200 22.49 20.41 32.46
N LEU A 201 21.22 20.36 32.85
CA LEU A 201 20.20 21.26 32.36
C LEU A 201 19.42 21.85 33.53
N LEU A 202 19.18 23.15 33.50
CA LEU A 202 18.27 23.84 34.40
C LEU A 202 17.18 24.48 33.54
N ALA A 203 15.94 24.04 33.70
CA ALA A 203 14.82 24.58 32.93
C ALA A 203 13.59 24.79 33.80
N SER A 204 12.72 25.70 33.36
CA SER A 204 11.38 25.85 33.96
C SER A 204 10.70 24.47 34.02
N PRO A 205 10.06 24.10 35.14
CA PRO A 205 9.28 22.86 35.20
C PRO A 205 8.19 22.79 34.11
N TRP A 206 7.73 23.95 33.61
CA TRP A 206 6.74 24.05 32.54
C TRP A 206 7.31 23.82 31.13
N ALA A 207 8.64 23.84 30.97
CA ALA A 207 9.30 23.53 29.70
C ALA A 207 9.24 22.03 29.36
N GLU A 208 8.76 21.16 30.26
CA GLU A 208 8.51 19.74 29.95
C GLU A 208 7.26 19.50 29.09
N LEU A 209 6.39 20.51 28.94
CA LEU A 209 5.20 20.38 28.11
C LEU A 209 5.61 20.30 26.63
N PRO A 210 4.96 19.45 25.83
CA PRO A 210 5.30 19.26 24.42
C PRO A 210 5.01 20.49 23.55
N VAL A 211 4.29 21.48 24.10
CA VAL A 211 3.79 22.65 23.39
C VAL A 211 3.76 23.88 24.31
N THR A 212 3.95 25.07 23.74
CA THR A 212 3.73 26.34 24.43
C THR A 212 2.27 26.76 24.32
N ALA A 213 1.64 27.12 25.44
CA ALA A 213 0.29 27.65 25.49
C ALA A 213 0.29 29.19 25.50
N THR A 214 -0.78 29.80 24.98
CA THR A 214 -0.94 31.27 24.93
C THR A 214 -2.32 31.68 25.46
N VAL A 215 -2.56 32.97 25.62
CA VAL A 215 -3.87 33.49 26.07
C VAL A 215 -4.98 33.14 25.07
N GLU A 216 -4.65 33.17 23.78
CA GLU A 216 -5.51 32.82 22.66
C GLU A 216 -5.72 31.31 22.55
N GLN A 217 -4.69 30.51 22.82
CA GLN A 217 -4.67 29.04 22.78
C GLN A 217 -4.23 28.47 24.13
N PRO A 218 -5.11 28.51 25.15
CA PRO A 218 -4.77 28.00 26.47
C PRO A 218 -4.64 26.47 26.47
N ALA A 219 -3.98 25.93 27.49
CA ALA A 219 -3.87 24.50 27.70
C ALA A 219 -4.40 24.05 29.06
N LEU A 220 -4.92 22.82 29.09
CA LEU A 220 -5.37 22.12 30.29
C LEU A 220 -4.45 20.92 30.53
N LEU A 221 -3.63 21.00 31.58
CA LEU A 221 -2.80 19.88 32.04
C LEU A 221 -3.62 19.00 32.98
N LEU A 222 -3.66 17.71 32.72
CA LEU A 222 -4.47 16.72 33.43
C LEU A 222 -3.53 15.69 34.08
N GLU A 223 -3.25 15.84 35.37
CA GLU A 223 -2.28 14.99 36.08
C GLU A 223 -2.93 13.91 36.94
N LEU A 224 -2.21 12.81 37.12
CA LEU A 224 -2.59 11.66 37.94
C LEU A 224 -1.67 11.55 39.18
N GLY A 225 -1.96 10.59 40.06
CA GLY A 225 -1.19 10.37 41.30
C GLY A 225 -1.81 11.03 42.55
N LYS A 226 -1.28 10.69 43.72
CA LYS A 226 -1.72 11.20 45.04
C LYS A 226 -1.39 12.69 45.24
N ALA A 227 -0.29 13.16 44.67
CA ALA A 227 0.27 14.50 44.78
C ALA A 227 0.98 14.89 43.48
N ALA A 228 0.18 15.19 42.45
CA ALA A 228 0.63 15.62 41.12
C ALA A 228 1.65 16.78 41.22
N VAL A 229 2.81 16.59 40.58
CA VAL A 229 4.01 17.41 40.83
C VAL A 229 3.90 18.79 40.19
N LEU A 230 3.35 18.92 38.99
CA LEU A 230 3.22 20.21 38.30
C LEU A 230 1.98 20.98 38.80
N PHE A 231 0.94 20.27 39.25
CA PHE A 231 -0.30 20.85 39.77
C PHE A 231 -0.06 21.82 40.92
N ALA A 232 0.91 21.54 41.79
CA ALA A 232 1.25 22.35 42.96
C ALA A 232 2.09 23.60 42.63
N LEU A 233 2.60 23.74 41.40
CA LEU A 233 3.45 24.86 41.01
C LEU A 233 2.63 26.11 40.66
N PRO A 234 3.21 27.32 40.84
CA PRO A 234 2.65 28.56 40.28
C PRO A 234 2.54 28.46 38.75
N LYS A 235 1.32 28.65 38.24
CA LYS A 235 0.99 28.43 36.82
C LYS A 235 1.00 29.74 36.04
N PRO A 236 1.46 29.75 34.78
CA PRO A 236 1.18 30.85 33.85
C PRO A 236 -0.33 31.03 33.65
N ASN A 237 -0.79 32.27 33.37
CA ASN A 237 -2.22 32.60 33.22
C ASN A 237 -2.94 31.89 32.05
N HIS A 238 -2.19 31.23 31.17
CA HIS A 238 -2.69 30.49 30.01
C HIS A 238 -2.67 28.96 30.19
N LEU A 239 -2.26 28.48 31.38
CA LEU A 239 -2.20 27.06 31.71
C LEU A 239 -3.01 26.79 32.97
N THR A 240 -3.99 25.90 32.84
CA THR A 240 -4.73 25.38 33.99
C THR A 240 -4.35 23.92 34.20
N ALA A 241 -4.06 23.52 35.44
CA ALA A 241 -3.80 22.12 35.77
C ALA A 241 -4.95 21.56 36.60
N VAL A 242 -5.27 20.29 36.38
CA VAL A 242 -6.37 19.55 37.00
C VAL A 242 -5.84 18.20 37.45
N GLN A 243 -6.09 17.84 38.71
CA GLN A 243 -5.80 16.49 39.21
C GLN A 243 -6.99 15.57 38.92
N GLY A 244 -6.70 14.39 38.36
CA GLY A 244 -7.69 13.37 38.06
C GLY A 244 -7.60 12.14 38.98
N THR A 245 -8.51 11.20 38.74
CA THR A 245 -8.55 9.88 39.37
C THR A 245 -8.42 8.80 38.31
N ALA A 246 -7.88 7.64 38.67
CA ALA A 246 -7.81 6.47 37.78
C ALA A 246 -8.60 5.30 38.36
N GLU A 247 -9.18 4.49 37.46
CA GLU A 247 -9.93 3.28 37.76
C GLU A 247 -9.43 2.12 36.88
N ALA A 248 -9.41 0.91 37.45
CA ALA A 248 -9.04 -0.31 36.73
C ALA A 248 -10.16 -0.71 35.77
N GLY A 249 -9.83 -0.97 34.51
CA GLY A 249 -10.76 -1.48 33.51
C GLY A 249 -10.73 -3.01 33.37
N ALA A 250 -11.26 -3.50 32.25
CA ALA A 250 -11.32 -4.93 31.94
C ALA A 250 -9.92 -5.54 31.84
N ASN A 251 -9.79 -6.78 32.34
CA ASN A 251 -8.55 -7.56 32.38
C ASN A 251 -7.38 -6.90 33.12
N THR A 252 -7.58 -5.77 33.82
CA THR A 252 -6.53 -5.20 34.66
C THR A 252 -6.44 -5.98 35.96
N GLY A 253 -5.27 -6.59 36.20
CA GLY A 253 -5.03 -7.40 37.39
C GLY A 253 -4.97 -6.57 38.67
N ALA A 254 -4.30 -5.40 38.63
CA ALA A 254 -4.26 -4.46 39.74
C ALA A 254 -4.07 -3.01 39.26
N LEU A 255 -4.55 -2.05 40.05
CA LEU A 255 -4.28 -0.62 39.89
C LEU A 255 -3.51 -0.13 41.12
N ALA A 256 -2.39 0.56 40.91
CA ALA A 256 -1.69 1.29 41.96
C ALA A 256 -1.66 2.79 41.62
N ILE A 257 -1.99 3.63 42.60
CA ILE A 257 -1.84 5.08 42.50
C ILE A 257 -0.63 5.48 43.35
N GLU A 258 0.44 5.90 42.68
CA GLU A 258 1.66 6.38 43.32
C GLU A 258 1.58 7.88 43.58
N GLN A 259 2.70 8.50 43.93
CA GLN A 259 2.74 9.92 44.26
C GLN A 259 2.33 10.79 43.07
N ASP A 260 2.76 10.47 41.86
CA ASP A 260 2.62 11.30 40.66
C ASP A 260 2.16 10.52 39.41
N GLU A 261 1.89 9.22 39.54
CA GLU A 261 1.50 8.35 38.43
C GLU A 261 0.43 7.31 38.83
N ALA A 262 -0.26 6.78 37.84
CA ALA A 262 -1.19 5.66 37.95
C ALA A 262 -0.68 4.45 37.14
N LEU A 263 -0.60 3.29 37.77
CA LEU A 263 -0.06 2.05 37.20
C LEU A 263 -1.17 1.01 37.05
N LEU A 264 -1.41 0.57 35.83
CA LEU A 264 -2.32 -0.52 35.48
C LEU A 264 -1.50 -1.80 35.24
N PHE A 265 -1.58 -2.77 36.15
CA PHE A 265 -0.82 -4.01 36.13
C PHE A 265 -1.61 -5.18 35.52
N HIS A 266 -0.88 -6.01 34.79
CA HIS A 266 -1.34 -7.32 34.32
C HIS A 266 -0.17 -8.30 34.31
N SER A 267 -0.42 -9.57 34.64
CA SER A 267 0.64 -10.59 34.66
C SER A 267 0.97 -11.04 33.23
N GLY A 268 2.17 -10.70 32.75
CA GLY A 268 2.64 -11.03 31.41
C GLY A 268 1.99 -10.21 30.28
N PHE A 269 2.34 -10.57 29.05
CA PHE A 269 1.86 -9.89 27.85
C PHE A 269 0.38 -10.18 27.57
N GLY A 270 -0.42 -9.13 27.38
CA GLY A 270 -1.88 -9.26 27.23
C GLY A 270 -2.54 -7.93 26.88
N ASP A 271 -3.88 -7.93 26.78
CA ASP A 271 -4.71 -6.75 26.49
C ASP A 271 -5.61 -6.42 27.70
N TRP A 272 -5.50 -5.20 28.22
CA TRP A 272 -6.25 -4.72 29.39
C TRP A 272 -6.53 -3.22 29.30
N SER A 273 -7.43 -2.72 30.15
CA SER A 273 -7.95 -1.36 30.05
C SER A 273 -7.95 -0.59 31.37
N GLY A 274 -8.06 0.74 31.29
CA GLY A 274 -8.17 1.64 32.44
C GLY A 274 -8.97 2.89 32.09
N SER A 275 -9.40 3.64 33.11
CA SER A 275 -10.18 4.87 32.93
C SER A 275 -9.62 5.98 33.79
N PHE A 276 -9.50 7.19 33.24
CA PHE A 276 -8.95 8.37 33.91
C PHE A 276 -9.97 9.51 33.86
N ARG A 277 -10.37 10.04 35.02
CA ARG A 277 -11.45 11.02 35.15
C ARG A 277 -10.95 12.34 35.73
N PHE A 278 -11.36 13.46 35.14
CA PHE A 278 -10.89 14.81 35.48
C PHE A 278 -12.05 15.81 35.61
N PRO A 279 -12.13 16.60 36.70
CA PRO A 279 -13.07 17.71 36.81
C PRO A 279 -12.55 18.95 36.05
N LEU A 280 -13.23 19.35 34.98
CA LEU A 280 -12.84 20.50 34.18
C LEU A 280 -13.17 21.83 34.91
N PRO A 281 -12.23 22.80 34.93
CA PRO A 281 -12.44 24.13 35.49
C PRO A 281 -13.66 24.84 34.89
N ALA A 282 -14.34 25.67 35.69
CA ALA A 282 -15.57 26.35 35.27
C ALA A 282 -15.35 27.32 34.09
N ASP A 283 -14.14 27.85 33.97
CA ASP A 283 -13.62 28.78 32.98
C ASP A 283 -12.92 28.10 31.79
N SER A 284 -12.96 26.77 31.71
CA SER A 284 -12.46 26.03 30.54
C SER A 284 -13.14 26.56 29.27
N LYS A 285 -12.33 27.06 28.32
CA LYS A 285 -12.85 27.64 27.09
C LYS A 285 -13.39 26.54 26.15
N PRO A 286 -14.61 26.64 25.62
CA PRO A 286 -15.08 25.73 24.58
C PRO A 286 -14.24 25.84 23.31
N GLY A 287 -13.98 24.72 22.64
CA GLY A 287 -13.11 24.69 21.47
C GLY A 287 -12.66 23.29 21.07
N GLN A 288 -11.87 23.24 20.01
CA GLN A 288 -11.16 22.05 19.56
C GLN A 288 -9.79 21.99 20.22
N TYR A 289 -9.50 20.86 20.87
CA TYR A 289 -8.28 20.61 21.61
C TYR A 289 -7.51 19.46 21.01
N ARG A 290 -6.20 19.63 20.82
CA ARG A 290 -5.29 18.51 20.57
C ARG A 290 -4.93 17.87 21.88
N LEU A 291 -5.13 16.57 21.99
CA LEU A 291 -4.80 15.80 23.19
C LEU A 291 -3.40 15.21 23.06
N TRP A 292 -2.62 15.27 24.13
CA TRP A 292 -1.34 14.58 24.28
C TRP A 292 -1.40 13.66 25.49
N ALA A 293 -0.93 12.44 25.35
CA ALA A 293 -0.81 11.49 26.46
C ALA A 293 0.66 11.30 26.82
N ARG A 294 0.98 11.33 28.11
CA ARG A 294 2.30 10.98 28.63
C ARG A 294 2.20 9.66 29.38
N TYR A 295 2.85 8.63 28.83
CA TYR A 295 2.81 7.30 29.42
C TYR A 295 4.05 6.48 29.06
N LYS A 296 4.29 5.42 29.83
CA LYS A 296 5.28 4.36 29.57
C LYS A 296 4.62 2.99 29.70
N SER A 297 5.10 2.00 28.95
CA SER A 297 4.58 0.63 28.98
C SER A 297 5.66 -0.40 28.67
N GLY A 298 5.47 -1.65 29.12
CA GLY A 298 6.30 -2.79 28.73
C GLY A 298 5.83 -3.48 27.45
N GLY A 299 6.74 -4.24 26.82
CA GLY A 299 6.50 -5.04 25.61
C GLY A 299 7.20 -4.49 24.35
N GLU A 300 7.17 -5.27 23.27
CA GLU A 300 7.79 -4.89 21.98
C GLU A 300 6.96 -3.81 21.27
N VAL A 301 7.62 -2.77 20.75
CA VAL A 301 6.98 -1.58 20.12
C VAL A 301 5.96 -1.98 19.04
N SER A 302 6.26 -3.01 18.25
CA SER A 302 5.40 -3.53 17.18
C SER A 302 4.06 -4.10 17.67
N GLN A 303 3.93 -4.38 18.98
CA GLN A 303 2.81 -5.11 19.56
C GLN A 303 1.99 -4.32 20.60
N VAL A 304 2.44 -3.13 21.03
CA VAL A 304 1.93 -2.43 22.23
C VAL A 304 1.12 -1.16 21.95
N LYS A 305 0.40 -1.13 20.83
CA LYS A 305 -0.51 -0.03 20.48
C LYS A 305 -1.59 0.16 21.55
N GLN A 306 -1.75 1.40 22.03
CA GLN A 306 -2.75 1.82 23.02
C GLN A 306 -3.87 2.59 22.33
N ASN A 307 -5.13 2.25 22.60
CA ASN A 307 -6.30 2.99 22.11
C ASN A 307 -6.89 3.83 23.24
N PHE A 308 -7.38 5.02 22.92
CA PHE A 308 -7.99 5.96 23.87
C PHE A 308 -9.34 6.43 23.36
N ILE A 309 -10.33 6.43 24.24
CA ILE A 309 -11.65 7.05 24.02
C ILE A 309 -11.77 8.24 24.96
N VAL A 310 -12.06 9.41 24.41
CA VAL A 310 -12.27 10.65 25.17
C VAL A 310 -13.75 10.92 25.31
N LYS A 311 -14.21 11.19 26.53
CA LYS A 311 -15.59 11.55 26.84
C LYS A 311 -15.66 12.84 27.64
N ALA A 312 -16.59 13.73 27.36
CA ALA A 312 -16.81 14.97 28.11
C ALA A 312 -18.30 15.26 28.33
N GLY A 313 -18.63 15.99 29.39
CA GLY A 313 -20.01 16.37 29.69
C GLY A 313 -20.15 17.24 30.93
N ALA A 314 -21.38 17.68 31.23
CA ALA A 314 -21.69 18.50 32.39
C ALA A 314 -21.69 17.69 33.70
N GLN A 315 -21.98 16.39 33.65
CA GLN A 315 -22.02 15.48 34.80
C GLN A 315 -21.23 14.19 34.53
N PRO A 316 -20.67 13.52 35.57
CA PRO A 316 -19.88 12.29 35.42
C PRO A 316 -20.64 11.12 34.79
N ASP A 317 -21.96 11.07 35.01
CA ASP A 317 -22.82 9.98 34.53
C ASP A 317 -23.46 10.31 33.17
N GLU A 318 -23.21 11.52 32.63
CA GLU A 318 -23.75 12.04 31.38
C GLU A 318 -22.63 12.44 30.40
N LEU A 319 -21.56 11.64 30.34
CA LEU A 319 -20.42 11.91 29.46
C LEU A 319 -20.70 11.41 28.04
N ALA A 320 -20.46 12.29 27.07
CA ALA A 320 -20.55 12.00 25.65
C ALA A 320 -19.16 11.78 25.06
N MET A 321 -19.02 10.80 24.16
CA MET A 321 -17.77 10.60 23.42
C MET A 321 -17.43 11.82 22.55
N ARG A 322 -16.14 12.18 22.53
CA ARG A 322 -15.57 13.34 21.82
C ARG A 322 -14.52 12.98 20.79
N GLY A 323 -13.93 11.79 20.90
CA GLY A 323 -12.94 11.30 19.96
C GLY A 323 -12.36 9.97 20.40
N GLU A 324 -11.74 9.28 19.45
CA GLU A 324 -10.96 8.08 19.67
C GLU A 324 -9.65 8.19 18.89
N PHE A 325 -8.56 7.77 19.49
CA PHE A 325 -7.26 7.73 18.83
C PHE A 325 -6.41 6.60 19.38
N ALA A 326 -5.36 6.25 18.66
CA ALA A 326 -4.41 5.25 19.10
C ALA A 326 -2.98 5.76 19.05
N LEU A 327 -2.20 5.42 20.05
CA LEU A 327 -0.82 5.85 20.25
C LEU A 327 0.08 4.63 20.45
N THR A 328 1.32 4.73 19.98
CA THR A 328 2.37 3.75 20.23
C THR A 328 3.56 4.50 20.80
N ASN A 329 4.02 4.11 22.00
CA ASN A 329 5.25 4.61 22.58
C ASN A 329 6.44 3.85 21.95
N ALA A 330 7.36 4.59 21.34
CA ALA A 330 8.50 4.02 20.62
C ALA A 330 9.67 3.64 21.55
N THR A 331 9.64 4.07 22.82
CA THR A 331 10.67 3.79 23.83
C THR A 331 10.01 3.14 25.06
N PRO A 332 9.96 1.79 25.11
CA PRO A 332 9.38 1.07 26.25
C PRO A 332 9.98 1.52 27.58
N TRP A 333 9.14 1.59 28.62
CA TRP A 333 9.52 2.05 29.97
C TRP A 333 10.03 3.48 30.11
N GLU A 334 9.97 4.29 29.05
CA GLU A 334 10.29 5.71 29.08
C GLU A 334 9.05 6.55 28.78
N TYR A 335 8.94 7.69 29.48
CA TYR A 335 7.82 8.61 29.27
C TYR A 335 7.99 9.38 27.97
N GLN A 336 6.96 9.37 27.14
CA GLN A 336 6.88 10.21 25.94
C GLN A 336 5.55 10.96 25.90
N TRP A 337 5.59 12.23 25.53
CA TRP A 337 4.39 12.96 25.12
C TRP A 337 4.01 12.59 23.70
N LEU A 338 2.88 11.91 23.55
CA LEU A 338 2.40 11.41 22.28
C LEU A 338 1.12 12.16 21.87
N PRO A 339 1.12 12.91 20.75
CA PRO A 339 -0.05 13.65 20.31
C PRO A 339 -1.07 12.73 19.65
N ALA A 340 -2.34 12.93 19.96
CA ALA A 340 -3.43 12.45 19.13
C ALA A 340 -3.34 13.05 17.72
N ALA A 341 -3.69 12.24 16.72
CA ALA A 341 -3.75 12.66 15.33
C ALA A 341 -4.92 13.63 15.08
N GLU A 342 -6.03 13.43 15.81
CA GLU A 342 -7.26 14.22 15.69
C GLU A 342 -7.50 15.07 16.94
N THR A 343 -8.30 16.13 16.79
CA THR A 343 -8.71 17.00 17.90
C THR A 343 -10.00 16.52 18.56
N VAL A 344 -10.13 16.74 19.87
CA VAL A 344 -11.37 16.52 20.62
C VAL A 344 -12.08 17.85 20.86
N THR A 345 -13.42 17.85 20.82
CA THR A 345 -14.20 19.07 21.06
C THR A 345 -14.69 19.14 22.50
N LEU A 346 -14.45 20.27 23.18
CA LEU A 346 -15.11 20.63 24.43
C LEU A 346 -16.22 21.66 24.16
N LEU A 347 -17.42 21.39 24.67
CA LEU A 347 -18.60 22.23 24.48
C LEU A 347 -18.85 23.16 25.68
N PRO A 348 -19.61 24.25 25.49
CA PRO A 348 -20.05 25.10 26.60
C PRO A 348 -20.73 24.29 27.71
N GLY A 349 -20.30 24.49 28.96
CA GLY A 349 -20.87 23.78 30.11
C GLY A 349 -20.32 22.39 30.39
N ASP A 350 -19.36 21.89 29.60
CA ASP A 350 -18.62 20.68 29.98
C ASP A 350 -17.84 20.94 31.30
N ARG A 351 -17.96 19.99 32.24
CA ARG A 351 -17.38 20.05 33.60
C ARG A 351 -16.60 18.79 33.97
N TRP A 352 -16.68 17.75 33.15
CA TRP A 352 -16.02 16.48 33.39
C TRP A 352 -15.44 15.96 32.08
N LEU A 353 -14.26 15.34 32.18
CA LEU A 353 -13.57 14.63 31.11
C LEU A 353 -13.21 13.23 31.60
N THR A 354 -13.41 12.21 30.77
CA THR A 354 -12.92 10.85 31.01
C THR A 354 -12.13 10.37 29.80
N LEU A 355 -11.01 9.70 30.07
CA LEU A 355 -10.11 9.07 29.10
C LEU A 355 -10.10 7.58 29.39
N GLU A 356 -10.66 6.77 28.51
CA GLU A 356 -10.65 5.31 28.61
C GLU A 356 -9.53 4.76 27.74
N ASN A 357 -8.59 4.01 28.31
CA ASN A 357 -7.48 3.38 27.62
C ASN A 357 -7.69 1.87 27.45
N SER A 358 -7.34 1.29 26.31
CA SER A 358 -7.23 -0.16 26.08
C SER A 358 -6.00 -0.49 25.22
N GLY A 359 -5.62 -1.77 25.09
CA GLY A 359 -4.52 -2.19 24.21
C GLY A 359 -3.54 -3.15 24.88
N LYS A 360 -2.57 -3.63 24.11
CA LYS A 360 -1.61 -4.62 24.60
C LYS A 360 -0.41 -4.00 25.29
N ALA A 361 0.10 -4.64 26.34
CA ALA A 361 1.38 -4.31 26.98
C ALA A 361 1.94 -5.55 27.68
N ASP A 362 3.15 -5.46 28.25
CA ASP A 362 3.72 -6.46 29.14
C ASP A 362 3.94 -5.89 30.55
N GLY A 363 3.40 -6.57 31.56
CA GLY A 363 3.56 -6.23 32.98
C GLY A 363 2.75 -5.02 33.45
N ALA A 364 2.96 -3.84 32.86
CA ALA A 364 2.30 -2.61 33.28
C ALA A 364 2.14 -1.57 32.17
N LYS A 365 1.11 -0.72 32.35
CA LYS A 365 0.94 0.57 31.68
C LYS A 365 0.95 1.66 32.75
N VAL A 366 1.75 2.70 32.57
CA VAL A 366 1.92 3.75 33.57
C VAL A 366 1.68 5.12 32.96
N PHE A 367 0.76 5.88 33.55
CA PHE A 367 0.30 7.18 33.09
C PHE A 367 0.53 8.22 34.19
N ASP A 368 1.17 9.34 33.85
CA ASP A 368 1.36 10.47 34.77
C ASP A 368 0.50 11.68 34.38
N ALA A 369 0.37 11.97 33.08
CA ALA A 369 -0.35 13.15 32.63
C ALA A 369 -0.97 13.04 31.22
N PHE A 370 -1.96 13.88 30.98
CA PHE A 370 -2.48 14.24 29.67
C PHE A 370 -2.46 15.77 29.51
N LEU A 371 -2.42 16.26 28.27
CA LEU A 371 -2.49 17.69 27.97
C LEU A 371 -3.53 17.93 26.88
N LEU A 372 -4.48 18.83 27.13
CA LEU A 372 -5.38 19.34 26.10
C LEU A 372 -4.90 20.73 25.71
N GLN A 373 -4.41 20.88 24.49
CA GLN A 373 -3.99 22.16 23.92
C GLN A 373 -5.06 22.68 22.98
N MET A 374 -5.62 23.86 23.27
CA MET A 374 -6.60 24.48 22.38
C MET A 374 -5.94 24.81 21.02
N GLN A 375 -6.54 24.32 19.94
CA GLN A 375 -6.15 24.68 18.58
C GLN A 375 -7.03 25.82 18.07
N GLN A 376 -8.34 25.67 18.25
CA GLN A 376 -9.34 26.62 17.75
C GLN A 376 -10.45 26.82 18.79
N PRO A 377 -10.77 28.07 19.17
CA PRO A 377 -11.92 28.34 20.02
C PRO A 377 -13.23 28.07 19.27
N LEU A 378 -14.26 27.61 19.97
CA LEU A 378 -15.60 27.49 19.40
C LEU A 378 -16.26 28.88 19.37
N ALA A 379 -16.95 29.23 18.27
CA ALA A 379 -17.68 30.49 18.18
C ALA A 379 -18.73 30.62 19.32
N SER A 380 -18.95 31.84 19.82
CA SER A 380 -19.83 32.13 20.96
C SER A 380 -21.33 31.92 20.70
N ALA A 381 -21.70 31.20 19.65
CA ALA A 381 -23.07 31.03 19.17
C ALA A 381 -23.83 29.89 19.87
N MET A 382 -23.18 29.10 20.74
CA MET A 382 -23.79 27.97 21.45
C MET A 382 -23.89 28.24 22.97
N THR A 383 -25.08 28.09 23.55
CA THR A 383 -25.29 28.16 25.01
C THR A 383 -25.03 26.81 25.70
N SER A 384 -24.86 26.81 27.03
CA SER A 384 -24.70 25.58 27.81
C SER A 384 -25.92 24.65 27.71
N GLU A 385 -27.14 25.18 27.63
CA GLU A 385 -28.36 24.38 27.45
C GLU A 385 -28.38 23.71 26.07
N GLN A 386 -27.96 24.43 25.04
CA GLN A 386 -27.85 23.88 23.69
C GLN A 386 -26.78 22.80 23.61
N ALA A 387 -25.63 23.00 24.26
CA ALA A 387 -24.57 22.00 24.39
C ALA A 387 -25.04 20.74 25.13
N GLN A 388 -25.85 20.89 26.19
CA GLN A 388 -26.40 19.75 26.91
C GLN A 388 -27.29 18.84 26.04
N LEU A 389 -28.00 19.41 25.05
CA LEU A 389 -28.75 18.61 24.07
C LEU A 389 -27.83 17.79 23.16
N ARG A 390 -26.69 18.36 22.73
CA ARG A 390 -25.66 17.61 21.97
C ARG A 390 -25.10 16.49 22.83
N ASN A 391 -24.78 16.77 24.10
CA ASN A 391 -24.27 15.79 25.04
C ASN A 391 -25.24 14.63 25.23
N ARG A 392 -26.53 14.92 25.41
CA ARG A 392 -27.55 13.90 25.54
C ARG A 392 -27.64 13.01 24.29
N PHE A 393 -27.62 13.59 23.09
CA PHE A 393 -27.60 12.80 21.86
C PHE A 393 -26.33 11.93 21.75
N LEU A 394 -25.16 12.53 21.90
CA LEU A 394 -23.88 11.83 21.73
C LEU A 394 -23.69 10.72 22.77
N ALA A 395 -24.18 10.89 24.00
CA ALA A 395 -24.17 9.85 25.02
C ALA A 395 -25.06 8.63 24.69
N LEU A 396 -26.03 8.77 23.76
CA LEU A 396 -26.88 7.67 23.29
C LEU A 396 -26.27 6.90 22.11
N THR A 397 -25.21 7.42 21.49
CA THR A 397 -24.50 6.77 20.37
C THR A 397 -23.57 5.65 20.86
N ARG A 398 -23.25 4.71 19.97
CA ARG A 398 -22.36 3.58 20.27
C ARG A 398 -21.10 3.67 19.41
N PRO A 399 -19.90 3.77 20.01
CA PRO A 399 -18.64 3.87 19.26
C PRO A 399 -18.32 2.60 18.45
N ASP A 400 -18.75 1.45 18.95
CA ASP A 400 -18.53 0.12 18.36
C ASP A 400 -19.65 -0.31 17.39
N ALA A 401 -20.60 0.59 17.11
CA ALA A 401 -21.71 0.32 16.21
C ALA A 401 -21.20 -0.10 14.82
N LYS A 402 -21.78 -1.18 14.29
CA LYS A 402 -21.55 -1.68 12.94
C LYS A 402 -22.89 -1.86 12.28
N GLY A 403 -23.19 -1.00 11.31
CA GLY A 403 -24.44 -1.01 10.59
C GLY A 403 -24.22 -0.72 9.10
N PRO A 404 -25.19 -1.10 8.24
CA PRO A 404 -25.13 -0.85 6.80
C PRO A 404 -25.37 0.62 6.43
N GLN A 405 -25.64 1.47 7.43
CA GLN A 405 -25.85 2.91 7.29
C GLN A 405 -25.03 3.64 8.34
N ARG A 406 -24.67 4.88 8.03
CA ARG A 406 -23.92 5.79 8.90
C ARG A 406 -24.66 7.11 9.03
N LEU A 407 -24.52 7.74 10.18
CA LEU A 407 -25.10 9.03 10.48
C LEU A 407 -24.00 10.09 10.63
N LEU A 408 -24.02 11.09 9.77
CA LEU A 408 -23.12 12.24 9.84
C LEU A 408 -23.92 13.46 10.33
N VAL A 409 -23.53 14.04 11.45
CA VAL A 409 -24.17 15.21 12.05
C VAL A 409 -23.22 16.39 11.95
N LEU A 410 -23.62 17.40 11.18
CA LEU A 410 -22.87 18.62 10.96
C LEU A 410 -23.51 19.73 11.79
N ASP A 411 -22.87 20.14 12.90
CA ASP A 411 -23.42 21.18 13.78
C ASP A 411 -22.98 22.58 13.33
N GLY A 412 -23.81 23.58 13.63
CA GLY A 412 -23.57 24.98 13.29
C GLY A 412 -24.54 25.93 14.00
N SER A 413 -24.41 27.23 13.74
CA SER A 413 -25.11 28.31 14.47
C SER A 413 -26.55 28.57 14.01
N GLY A 414 -27.12 27.75 13.13
CA GLY A 414 -28.47 27.96 12.59
C GLY A 414 -29.60 27.79 13.62
N ALA A 415 -30.72 28.47 13.35
CA ALA A 415 -31.85 28.61 14.28
C ALA A 415 -32.55 27.29 14.68
N HIS A 416 -32.31 26.19 13.97
CA HIS A 416 -32.99 24.91 14.17
C HIS A 416 -32.21 23.90 15.02
N GLY A 417 -30.98 24.22 15.46
CA GLY A 417 -30.14 23.28 16.19
C GLY A 417 -30.77 22.72 17.47
N GLU A 418 -31.50 23.54 18.23
CA GLU A 418 -32.18 23.04 19.43
C GLU A 418 -33.21 21.93 19.10
N ARG A 419 -34.04 22.14 18.07
CA ARG A 419 -35.05 21.16 17.66
C ARG A 419 -34.41 19.89 17.12
N LEU A 420 -33.33 20.03 16.35
CA LEU A 420 -32.61 18.89 15.78
C LEU A 420 -32.09 17.96 16.88
N PHE A 421 -31.33 18.50 17.83
CA PHE A 421 -30.71 17.67 18.87
C PHE A 421 -31.72 17.15 19.90
N ARG A 422 -32.84 17.85 20.13
CA ARG A 422 -33.97 17.27 20.90
C ARG A 422 -34.57 16.06 20.18
N GLY A 423 -34.83 16.18 18.87
CA GLY A 423 -35.33 15.07 18.06
C GLY A 423 -34.35 13.88 18.00
N LEU A 424 -33.05 14.14 17.81
CA LEU A 424 -32.01 13.10 17.82
C LEU A 424 -31.88 12.41 19.19
N ALA A 425 -32.07 13.14 20.29
CA ALA A 425 -32.03 12.60 21.64
C ALA A 425 -33.32 11.90 22.09
N ALA A 426 -34.37 11.89 21.26
CA ALA A 426 -35.63 11.22 21.56
C ALA A 426 -35.53 9.71 21.33
N ASP A 427 -36.22 8.92 22.17
CA ASP A 427 -36.21 7.45 22.09
C ASP A 427 -36.68 6.93 20.71
N ALA A 428 -37.62 7.63 20.08
CA ALA A 428 -38.12 7.31 18.74
C ALA A 428 -37.05 7.43 17.64
N ALA A 429 -36.09 8.35 17.77
CA ALA A 429 -34.97 8.46 16.84
C ALA A 429 -33.88 7.42 17.15
N ARG A 430 -33.62 7.17 18.43
CA ARG A 430 -32.58 6.24 18.91
C ARG A 430 -32.74 4.84 18.34
N THR A 431 -33.96 4.34 18.21
CA THR A 431 -34.22 3.00 17.64
C THR A 431 -33.68 2.83 16.21
N HIS A 432 -33.53 3.93 15.48
CA HIS A 432 -32.98 3.92 14.12
C HIS A 432 -31.45 3.97 14.13
N TYR A 433 -30.82 4.88 14.89
CA TYR A 433 -29.35 5.07 14.80
C TYR A 433 -28.51 4.32 15.83
N GLN A 434 -29.08 3.64 16.83
CA GLN A 434 -28.30 3.01 17.91
C GLN A 434 -27.28 1.94 17.45
N ASN A 435 -27.47 1.38 16.25
CA ASN A 435 -26.56 0.39 15.63
C ASN A 435 -25.79 0.98 14.43
N MET A 436 -25.93 2.28 14.16
CA MET A 436 -25.22 2.98 13.08
C MET A 436 -23.96 3.65 13.65
N PRO A 437 -22.82 3.62 12.93
CA PRO A 437 -21.72 4.52 13.20
C PRO A 437 -22.19 5.98 13.10
N VAL A 438 -21.87 6.79 14.11
CA VAL A 438 -22.22 8.22 14.14
C VAL A 438 -20.95 9.05 14.11
N SER A 439 -20.87 10.01 13.18
CA SER A 439 -19.81 11.00 13.10
C SER A 439 -20.39 12.38 13.39
N TYR A 440 -19.83 13.09 14.37
CA TYR A 440 -20.25 14.44 14.75
C TYR A 440 -19.14 15.44 14.42
N MET A 441 -19.48 16.46 13.64
CA MET A 441 -18.57 17.52 13.24
C MET A 441 -19.12 18.88 13.67
N ILE A 442 -18.24 19.81 14.02
CA ILE A 442 -18.60 21.18 14.41
C ILE A 442 -17.48 22.15 14.03
N GLY A 443 -17.83 23.41 13.80
CA GLY A 443 -16.88 24.47 13.42
C GLY A 443 -16.41 24.29 11.98
N GLN A 444 -15.14 24.62 11.70
CA GLN A 444 -14.58 24.61 10.35
C GLN A 444 -14.73 23.26 9.63
N ALA A 445 -14.65 22.13 10.36
CA ALA A 445 -14.84 20.80 9.77
C ALA A 445 -16.27 20.58 9.27
N ALA A 446 -17.28 21.02 10.04
CA ALA A 446 -18.68 20.95 9.61
C ALA A 446 -18.97 21.93 8.47
N GLU A 447 -18.39 23.13 8.51
CA GLU A 447 -18.54 24.14 7.46
C GLU A 447 -17.91 23.69 6.13
N THR A 448 -16.72 23.08 6.19
CA THR A 448 -16.04 22.52 5.01
C THR A 448 -16.84 21.37 4.42
N MET A 449 -17.25 20.40 5.24
CA MET A 449 -18.10 19.29 4.79
C MET A 449 -19.45 19.77 4.22
N ALA A 450 -20.05 20.78 4.83
CA ALA A 450 -21.29 21.39 4.34
C ALA A 450 -21.09 22.09 2.99
N HIS A 451 -19.99 22.81 2.82
CA HIS A 451 -19.63 23.44 1.55
C HIS A 451 -19.40 22.37 0.46
N ASP A 452 -18.66 21.31 0.76
CA ASP A 452 -18.32 20.26 -0.20
C ASP A 452 -19.55 19.43 -0.61
N LEU A 453 -20.49 19.24 0.31
CA LEU A 453 -21.81 18.67 0.02
C LEU A 453 -22.80 19.70 -0.54
N ASN A 454 -22.43 20.97 -0.71
CA ASN A 454 -23.33 22.05 -1.17
C ASN A 454 -24.63 22.17 -0.34
N LEU A 455 -24.49 22.14 1.00
CA LEU A 455 -25.60 22.26 1.94
C LEU A 455 -26.03 23.73 2.10
N PRO A 456 -27.35 24.02 2.14
CA PRO A 456 -27.87 25.38 2.23
C PRO A 456 -27.68 26.02 3.61
N SER A 457 -27.59 25.20 4.66
CA SER A 457 -27.46 25.67 6.04
C SER A 457 -26.96 24.58 6.99
N LEU A 458 -26.39 25.03 8.10
CA LEU A 458 -26.09 24.19 9.28
C LEU A 458 -26.99 24.61 10.46
N PRO A 459 -27.31 23.72 11.40
CA PRO A 459 -26.88 22.31 11.45
C PRO A 459 -27.66 21.41 10.48
N ALA A 460 -27.06 20.28 10.11
CA ALA A 460 -27.63 19.30 9.19
C ALA A 460 -27.35 17.87 9.64
N VAL A 461 -28.21 16.94 9.24
CA VAL A 461 -28.00 15.49 9.40
C VAL A 461 -27.96 14.84 8.03
N VAL A 462 -26.90 14.11 7.75
CA VAL A 462 -26.66 13.37 6.51
C VAL A 462 -26.69 11.89 6.85
N LEU A 463 -27.56 11.12 6.20
CA LEU A 463 -27.56 9.67 6.31
C LEU A 463 -26.85 9.08 5.08
N THR A 464 -25.92 8.16 5.30
CA THR A 464 -25.22 7.45 4.20
C THR A 464 -25.37 5.95 4.33
N ASP A 465 -25.11 5.21 3.25
CA ASP A 465 -24.82 3.78 3.33
C ASP A 465 -23.38 3.51 3.84
N ASP A 466 -23.00 2.24 3.91
CA ASP A 466 -21.66 1.77 4.29
C ASP A 466 -20.59 2.00 3.21
N HIS A 467 -20.99 2.46 2.02
CA HIS A 467 -20.15 2.89 0.90
C HIS A 467 -20.08 4.42 0.75
N HIS A 468 -20.49 5.18 1.77
CA HIS A 468 -20.48 6.66 1.78
C HIS A 468 -21.37 7.31 0.72
N THR A 469 -22.38 6.60 0.22
CA THR A 469 -23.42 7.16 -0.63
C THR A 469 -24.45 7.88 0.22
N VAL A 470 -24.74 9.16 -0.06
CA VAL A 470 -25.77 9.92 0.66
C VAL A 470 -27.15 9.38 0.28
N LEU A 471 -27.90 8.95 1.30
CA LEU A 471 -29.28 8.46 1.17
C LEU A 471 -30.31 9.58 1.36
N GLY A 472 -29.95 10.61 2.14
CA GLY A 472 -30.78 11.78 2.36
C GLY A 472 -30.11 12.77 3.31
N VAL A 473 -30.57 14.02 3.28
CA VAL A 473 -30.08 15.08 4.16
C VAL A 473 -31.25 15.87 4.75
N LEU A 474 -31.13 16.20 6.04
CA LEU A 474 -32.09 16.97 6.81
C LEU A 474 -31.45 18.27 7.29
N THR A 475 -31.79 19.39 6.65
CA THR A 475 -31.34 20.76 6.98
C THR A 475 -32.44 21.61 7.60
N GLU A 476 -33.71 21.32 7.29
CA GLU A 476 -34.88 22.05 7.79
C GLU A 476 -35.80 21.11 8.60
N LEU A 477 -36.35 21.64 9.70
CA LEU A 477 -37.16 20.87 10.65
C LEU A 477 -38.44 21.61 11.03
N ALA A 478 -39.59 21.05 10.65
CA ALA A 478 -40.89 21.52 11.11
C ALA A 478 -41.07 21.26 12.62
N ASP A 479 -40.75 20.04 13.08
CA ASP A 479 -40.88 19.58 14.46
C ASP A 479 -39.85 18.48 14.81
N GLU A 480 -39.70 18.15 16.10
CA GLU A 480 -38.74 17.14 16.60
C GLU A 480 -39.01 15.74 16.04
N GLY A 481 -40.27 15.37 15.81
CA GLY A 481 -40.67 14.06 15.28
C GLY A 481 -40.29 13.85 13.81
N SER A 482 -39.96 14.94 13.10
CA SER A 482 -39.43 14.86 11.73
C SER A 482 -38.08 14.14 11.67
N VAL A 483 -37.28 14.17 12.76
CA VAL A 483 -35.99 13.46 12.83
C VAL A 483 -36.17 11.95 12.75
N ALA A 484 -37.07 11.38 13.55
CA ALA A 484 -37.31 9.94 13.56
C ALA A 484 -37.88 9.45 12.21
N LYS A 485 -38.75 10.24 11.57
CA LYS A 485 -39.28 9.93 10.24
C LYS A 485 -38.19 9.94 9.17
N PHE A 486 -37.30 10.94 9.17
CA PHE A 486 -36.16 11.01 8.28
C PHE A 486 -35.22 9.80 8.45
N LEU A 487 -34.88 9.44 9.69
CA LEU A 487 -34.00 8.29 9.95
C LEU A 487 -34.61 6.95 9.55
N ALA A 488 -35.95 6.85 9.53
CA ALA A 488 -36.66 5.65 9.10
C ALA A 488 -36.76 5.52 7.57
N ASP A 489 -36.84 6.65 6.87
CA ASP A 489 -37.22 6.74 5.46
C ASP A 489 -36.53 7.95 4.79
N PRO A 490 -35.19 7.94 4.69
CA PRO A 490 -34.38 9.11 4.30
C PRO A 490 -34.68 9.59 2.88
N ASP A 491 -35.04 8.66 1.99
CA ASP A 491 -35.41 8.89 0.59
C ASP A 491 -36.81 9.51 0.44
N ARG A 492 -37.73 9.33 1.41
CA ARG A 492 -39.04 9.99 1.37
C ARG A 492 -39.04 11.42 1.89
N HIS A 493 -37.96 11.82 2.56
CA HIS A 493 -37.74 13.19 3.03
C HIS A 493 -36.77 13.98 2.13
N ASP A 494 -36.32 13.35 1.03
CA ASP A 494 -35.77 13.80 -0.27
C ASP A 494 -35.32 15.27 -0.44
N TRP A 495 -34.50 15.79 0.47
CA TRP A 495 -33.54 16.83 0.10
C TRP A 495 -32.18 16.17 -0.20
N MET A 496 -31.86 16.06 -1.49
CA MET A 496 -30.59 15.55 -1.99
C MET A 496 -29.71 16.73 -2.43
N PRO A 497 -28.46 16.84 -1.93
CA PRO A 497 -27.63 17.96 -2.30
C PRO A 497 -27.32 17.96 -3.80
N GLN A 498 -27.41 19.14 -4.41
CA GLN A 498 -27.07 19.30 -5.82
C GLN A 498 -25.55 19.38 -5.98
N PRO A 499 -24.97 18.74 -7.00
CA PRO A 499 -23.54 18.85 -7.27
C PRO A 499 -23.13 20.32 -7.46
N LEU A 500 -21.93 20.68 -6.99
CA LEU A 500 -21.35 22.00 -7.23
C LEU A 500 -21.17 22.25 -8.73
N VAL A 501 -21.64 23.40 -9.21
CA VAL A 501 -21.51 23.78 -10.62
C VAL A 501 -20.04 23.95 -10.99
N VAL A 502 -19.61 23.26 -12.06
CA VAL A 502 -18.27 23.37 -12.61
C VAL A 502 -18.34 24.13 -13.92
N ALA A 503 -17.64 25.26 -14.01
CA ALA A 503 -17.57 26.04 -15.24
C ALA A 503 -16.79 25.26 -16.31
N ALA A 504 -17.35 25.16 -17.52
CA ALA A 504 -16.64 24.60 -18.65
C ALA A 504 -15.49 25.53 -19.09
N PRO A 505 -14.32 24.97 -19.49
CA PRO A 505 -13.25 25.79 -20.05
C PRO A 505 -13.72 26.46 -21.35
N THR A 506 -13.21 27.66 -21.61
CA THR A 506 -13.51 28.38 -22.86
C THR A 506 -12.66 27.79 -24.00
N PRO A 507 -13.23 27.51 -25.19
CA PRO A 507 -12.46 27.06 -26.35
C PRO A 507 -11.40 28.08 -26.76
N ALA A 508 -10.16 27.62 -26.95
CA ALA A 508 -9.03 28.44 -27.37
C ALA A 508 -8.56 28.05 -28.79
N PRO A 509 -8.30 29.01 -29.69
CA PRO A 509 -7.78 28.71 -31.03
C PRO A 509 -6.35 28.16 -30.94
N LEU A 510 -5.95 27.34 -31.92
CA LEU A 510 -4.55 26.99 -32.11
C LEU A 510 -3.71 28.26 -32.41
N LYS A 511 -2.47 28.30 -31.94
CA LYS A 511 -1.49 29.35 -32.26
C LYS A 511 -0.38 28.75 -33.10
N ASN A 512 -0.30 29.10 -34.38
CA ASN A 512 0.64 28.50 -35.33
C ASN A 512 0.54 26.95 -35.31
N GLY A 513 -0.68 26.42 -35.33
CA GLY A 513 -0.92 24.98 -35.28
C GLY A 513 -0.64 24.30 -33.93
N ILE A 514 -0.31 25.04 -32.87
CA ILE A 514 0.02 24.49 -31.55
C ILE A 514 -1.10 24.83 -30.55
N PRO A 515 -1.61 23.87 -29.77
CA PRO A 515 -2.57 24.15 -28.70
C PRO A 515 -1.89 24.85 -27.51
N GLU A 516 -2.65 25.67 -26.77
CA GLU A 516 -2.11 26.38 -25.60
C GLU A 516 -1.84 25.43 -24.41
N ALA A 517 -2.62 24.36 -24.30
CA ALA A 517 -2.49 23.36 -23.25
C ALA A 517 -3.04 22.00 -23.69
N TRP A 518 -2.59 20.95 -23.01
CA TRP A 518 -3.12 19.59 -23.11
C TRP A 518 -3.65 19.15 -21.75
N LEU A 519 -4.66 18.28 -21.74
CA LEU A 519 -4.98 17.51 -20.55
C LEU A 519 -4.05 16.29 -20.53
N ILE A 520 -3.32 16.06 -19.45
CA ILE A 520 -2.35 14.96 -19.37
C ILE A 520 -2.62 14.03 -18.19
N GLY A 521 -2.42 12.73 -18.45
CA GLY A 521 -2.39 11.65 -17.46
C GLY A 521 -0.95 11.21 -17.27
N GLY A 522 -0.44 11.29 -16.04
CA GLY A 522 0.94 10.99 -15.68
C GLY A 522 1.31 9.50 -15.72
N LEU A 523 2.51 9.23 -15.21
CA LEU A 523 3.27 7.97 -15.37
C LEU A 523 2.57 6.74 -14.79
N GLN A 524 2.37 5.75 -15.65
CA GLN A 524 2.00 4.38 -15.29
C GLN A 524 3.15 3.45 -15.63
N ASP A 525 3.50 2.55 -14.72
CA ASP A 525 4.47 1.49 -15.00
C ASP A 525 3.94 0.52 -16.05
N GLY A 526 4.81 0.10 -16.96
CA GLY A 526 4.42 -0.74 -18.08
C GLY A 526 4.03 0.05 -19.33
N GLN A 527 3.86 -0.68 -20.43
CA GLN A 527 3.47 -0.14 -21.75
C GLN A 527 1.96 -0.05 -21.94
N ALA A 528 1.17 -0.74 -21.10
CA ALA A 528 -0.27 -0.80 -21.25
C ALA A 528 -0.97 0.51 -20.89
N GLY A 529 -0.44 1.28 -19.93
CA GLY A 529 -1.18 2.38 -19.31
C GLY A 529 -2.62 1.96 -18.94
N LEU A 530 -3.62 2.78 -19.29
CA LEU A 530 -5.02 2.53 -18.93
C LEU A 530 -5.68 1.31 -19.62
N SER A 531 -5.08 0.72 -20.67
CA SER A 531 -5.53 -0.59 -21.20
C SER A 531 -5.40 -1.73 -20.19
N VAL A 532 -4.71 -1.51 -19.07
CA VAL A 532 -4.60 -2.50 -17.99
C VAL A 532 -5.95 -2.72 -17.27
N PHE A 533 -6.82 -1.71 -17.23
CA PHE A 533 -8.09 -1.78 -16.49
C PHE A 533 -9.20 -2.55 -17.23
N GLY A 534 -9.18 -2.50 -18.57
CA GLY A 534 -10.22 -3.07 -19.42
C GLY A 534 -9.74 -3.33 -20.84
N LEU A 535 -10.52 -4.13 -21.58
CA LEU A 535 -10.26 -4.33 -23.01
C LEU A 535 -10.41 -2.99 -23.73
N ASP A 536 -9.41 -2.62 -24.53
CA ASP A 536 -9.41 -1.43 -25.40
C ASP A 536 -9.87 -0.12 -24.74
N THR A 537 -9.50 0.11 -23.48
CA THR A 537 -9.91 1.29 -22.68
C THR A 537 -9.76 2.62 -23.43
N GLU A 538 -8.69 2.79 -24.22
CA GLU A 538 -8.43 4.02 -24.98
C GLU A 538 -9.51 4.36 -26.01
N THR A 539 -10.34 3.41 -26.42
CA THR A 539 -11.45 3.65 -27.37
C THR A 539 -12.62 4.41 -26.73
N VAL A 540 -12.74 4.38 -25.40
CA VAL A 540 -13.81 5.06 -24.65
C VAL A 540 -13.31 6.11 -23.68
N LEU A 541 -11.99 6.24 -23.52
CA LEU A 541 -11.40 7.15 -22.54
C LEU A 541 -11.65 8.62 -22.91
N ARG A 542 -12.39 9.34 -22.05
CA ARG A 542 -12.73 10.76 -22.22
C ARG A 542 -12.50 11.53 -20.89
N PRO A 543 -11.23 11.80 -20.53
CA PRO A 543 -10.88 12.32 -19.23
C PRO A 543 -11.15 13.82 -19.12
N ASN A 544 -11.39 14.29 -17.88
CA ASN A 544 -11.60 15.71 -17.56
C ASN A 544 -10.56 16.23 -16.56
N PRO A 545 -10.37 17.55 -16.44
CA PRO A 545 -9.50 18.13 -15.42
C PRO A 545 -9.89 17.70 -14.00
N ASP A 546 -8.88 17.43 -13.17
CA ASP A 546 -9.00 16.97 -11.79
C ASP A 546 -9.68 15.60 -11.60
N GLN A 547 -9.98 14.90 -12.70
CA GLN A 547 -10.55 13.55 -12.65
C GLN A 547 -9.51 12.59 -12.06
N PRO A 548 -9.82 11.87 -10.95
CA PRO A 548 -8.94 10.87 -10.39
C PRO A 548 -8.83 9.64 -11.28
N TYR A 549 -7.65 9.04 -11.30
CA TYR A 549 -7.39 7.71 -11.86
C TYR A 549 -6.33 6.99 -11.03
N LEU A 550 -6.40 5.66 -10.99
CA LEU A 550 -5.38 4.85 -10.34
C LEU A 550 -4.15 4.77 -11.26
N SER A 551 -3.05 5.39 -10.86
CA SER A 551 -1.77 5.27 -11.53
C SER A 551 -1.00 4.12 -10.90
N LEU A 552 -0.67 3.11 -11.69
CA LEU A 552 0.09 1.97 -11.23
C LEU A 552 1.57 2.31 -11.14
N GLU A 553 2.16 2.00 -9.99
CA GLU A 553 3.56 2.16 -9.65
C GLU A 553 4.01 0.83 -9.04
N MET A 554 4.59 -0.03 -9.87
CA MET A 554 4.93 -1.41 -9.55
C MET A 554 3.70 -2.24 -9.11
N MET A 555 3.77 -2.95 -7.97
CA MET A 555 2.65 -3.75 -7.41
C MET A 555 1.57 -2.91 -6.72
N GLY A 556 1.84 -1.62 -6.47
CA GLY A 556 0.90 -0.69 -5.87
C GLY A 556 0.48 0.38 -6.86
N GLY A 557 -0.24 1.37 -6.36
CA GLY A 557 -0.46 2.58 -7.14
C GLY A 557 -0.58 3.81 -6.27
N LYS A 558 -0.98 4.90 -6.93
CA LYS A 558 -1.52 6.08 -6.26
C LYS A 558 -2.62 6.69 -7.08
N ILE A 559 -3.59 7.27 -6.39
CA ILE A 559 -4.60 8.10 -7.05
C ILE A 559 -3.91 9.37 -7.55
N ARG A 560 -3.85 9.52 -8.87
CA ARG A 560 -3.40 10.73 -9.55
C ARG A 560 -4.60 11.41 -10.20
N ASN A 561 -4.46 12.69 -10.51
CA ASN A 561 -5.48 13.43 -11.25
C ASN A 561 -5.00 13.75 -12.65
N TRP A 562 -5.92 13.74 -13.61
CA TRP A 562 -5.71 14.35 -14.91
C TRP A 562 -5.50 15.86 -14.74
N ARG A 563 -4.40 16.38 -15.26
CA ARG A 563 -3.99 17.78 -15.04
C ARG A 563 -3.84 18.53 -16.35
N VAL A 564 -4.19 19.81 -16.34
CA VAL A 564 -3.94 20.71 -17.46
C VAL A 564 -2.46 21.07 -17.47
N ALA A 565 -1.76 20.80 -18.58
CA ALA A 565 -0.37 21.16 -18.80
C ALA A 565 -0.26 22.16 -19.94
N ALA A 566 0.26 23.36 -19.62
CA ALA A 566 0.52 24.40 -20.61
C ALA A 566 1.63 23.96 -21.56
N THR A 567 1.49 24.34 -22.83
CA THR A 567 2.55 24.16 -23.82
C THR A 567 3.60 25.26 -23.65
N GLU A 568 4.86 24.84 -23.52
CA GLU A 568 6.02 25.70 -23.31
C GLU A 568 6.37 26.48 -24.59
N ALA A 569 7.20 27.54 -24.46
CA ALA A 569 7.57 28.41 -25.58
C ALA A 569 8.29 27.69 -26.74
N ASN A 570 8.85 26.50 -26.47
CA ASN A 570 9.49 25.64 -27.47
C ASN A 570 8.52 24.62 -28.10
N ALA A 571 7.21 24.77 -27.89
CA ALA A 571 6.15 23.87 -28.34
C ALA A 571 6.17 22.46 -27.70
N GLU A 572 6.81 22.31 -26.54
CA GLU A 572 6.80 21.07 -25.76
C GLU A 572 5.80 21.13 -24.61
N THR A 573 5.22 20.00 -24.27
CA THR A 573 4.37 19.80 -23.11
C THR A 573 4.99 18.72 -22.23
N THR A 574 5.22 19.04 -20.96
CA THR A 574 5.87 18.14 -19.99
C THR A 574 4.84 17.23 -19.30
N LEU A 575 4.90 15.92 -19.56
CA LEU A 575 4.08 14.90 -18.87
C LEU A 575 4.57 14.66 -17.44
N ALA A 576 5.88 14.54 -17.27
CA ALA A 576 6.55 14.42 -15.98
C ALA A 576 7.85 15.23 -15.99
N ALA A 577 7.99 16.15 -15.03
CA ALA A 577 9.17 17.01 -14.94
C ALA A 577 10.42 16.21 -14.55
N SER A 578 10.24 15.16 -13.75
CA SER A 578 11.27 14.23 -13.29
C SER A 578 10.62 12.88 -13.02
N THR A 579 11.18 11.81 -13.55
CA THR A 579 10.82 10.42 -13.23
C THR A 579 11.21 10.07 -11.78
N GLU A 580 10.34 9.35 -11.07
CA GLU A 580 10.53 9.02 -9.65
C GLU A 580 11.53 7.87 -9.45
N HIS A 581 11.56 6.93 -10.39
CA HIS A 581 12.54 5.84 -10.48
C HIS A 581 12.97 5.61 -11.93
N ALA A 582 13.90 4.69 -12.15
CA ALA A 582 14.30 4.29 -13.49
C ALA A 582 13.26 3.33 -14.10
N TYR A 583 12.88 3.62 -15.35
CA TYR A 583 11.89 2.89 -16.15
C TYR A 583 12.57 2.02 -17.23
N GLY A 584 13.85 1.70 -17.05
CA GLY A 584 14.64 0.88 -17.97
C GLY A 584 13.95 -0.45 -18.30
N TRP A 585 13.59 -1.22 -17.27
CA TRP A 585 12.92 -2.51 -17.43
C TRP A 585 11.39 -2.38 -17.53
N SER A 586 10.74 -1.67 -16.61
CA SER A 586 9.27 -1.58 -16.59
C SER A 586 8.68 -0.83 -17.77
N ARG A 587 9.43 0.13 -18.35
CA ARG A 587 8.91 1.21 -19.22
C ARG A 587 7.84 2.04 -18.48
N GLY A 588 7.58 3.24 -18.97
CA GLY A 588 6.54 4.11 -18.42
C GLY A 588 5.60 4.63 -19.49
N THR A 589 4.31 4.73 -19.19
CA THR A 589 3.28 5.24 -20.09
C THR A 589 2.68 6.54 -19.55
N GLY A 590 2.48 7.52 -20.42
CA GLY A 590 1.70 8.72 -20.14
C GLY A 590 0.70 9.01 -21.26
N TYR A 591 -0.27 9.86 -20.96
CA TYR A 591 -1.37 10.22 -21.86
C TYR A 591 -1.45 11.72 -22.07
N ALA A 592 -1.89 12.11 -23.27
CA ALA A 592 -2.28 13.47 -23.60
C ALA A 592 -3.61 13.47 -24.34
N GLN A 593 -4.54 14.29 -23.88
CA GLN A 593 -5.90 14.44 -24.39
C GLN A 593 -6.14 15.88 -24.84
N LEU A 594 -6.83 16.02 -25.97
CA LEU A 594 -7.27 17.30 -26.51
C LEU A 594 -8.65 17.15 -27.16
N TYR A 595 -9.56 18.07 -26.86
CA TYR A 595 -10.83 18.15 -27.56
C TYR A 595 -10.73 19.21 -28.66
N LEU A 596 -10.93 18.80 -29.91
CA LEU A 596 -10.77 19.63 -31.11
C LEU A 596 -12.14 20.03 -31.63
N ARG A 597 -12.34 21.31 -31.92
CA ARG A 597 -13.54 21.81 -32.61
C ARG A 597 -13.17 22.29 -34.00
N ALA A 598 -13.83 21.70 -34.99
CA ALA A 598 -13.78 22.16 -36.37
C ALA A 598 -15.13 22.80 -36.74
N ASP A 599 -15.12 24.06 -37.19
CA ASP A 599 -16.36 24.75 -37.60
C ASP A 599 -16.80 24.36 -39.03
N ARG A 600 -15.93 23.69 -39.78
CA ARG A 600 -16.15 23.13 -41.11
C ARG A 600 -15.36 21.83 -41.25
N LEU A 601 -15.57 21.09 -42.33
CA LEU A 601 -14.71 19.95 -42.65
C LEU A 601 -13.24 20.40 -42.77
N VAL A 602 -12.35 19.75 -42.04
CA VAL A 602 -10.89 20.02 -42.04
C VAL A 602 -10.13 18.72 -42.24
N HIS A 603 -9.23 18.72 -43.22
CA HIS A 603 -8.21 17.69 -43.38
C HIS A 603 -6.90 18.22 -42.77
N ALA A 604 -6.53 17.68 -41.61
CA ALA A 604 -5.35 18.08 -40.87
C ALA A 604 -4.32 16.95 -40.82
N GLN A 605 -3.06 17.31 -40.59
CA GLN A 605 -2.01 16.39 -40.19
C GLN A 605 -1.58 16.72 -38.76
N LEU A 606 -1.46 15.70 -37.93
CA LEU A 606 -0.91 15.80 -36.58
C LEU A 606 0.52 15.28 -36.60
N HIS A 607 1.48 16.16 -36.40
CA HIS A 607 2.90 15.84 -36.23
C HIS A 607 3.20 15.69 -34.74
N LEU A 608 3.78 14.55 -34.35
CA LEU A 608 4.09 14.17 -32.98
C LEU A 608 5.58 13.91 -32.83
N ARG A 609 6.15 14.44 -31.75
CA ARG A 609 7.52 14.12 -31.31
C ARG A 609 7.49 13.92 -29.81
N GLN A 610 8.24 12.96 -29.31
CA GLN A 610 8.36 12.72 -27.88
C GLN A 610 9.78 12.32 -27.49
N SER A 611 10.04 12.34 -26.19
CA SER A 611 11.31 11.87 -25.62
C SER A 611 11.39 10.35 -25.41
N GLY A 612 10.29 9.61 -25.63
CA GLY A 612 10.21 8.16 -25.41
C GLY A 612 10.46 7.30 -26.65
N ILE A 613 9.89 6.09 -26.63
CA ILE A 613 10.18 4.99 -27.57
C ILE A 613 8.99 4.57 -28.44
N LYS A 614 7.74 4.88 -28.04
CA LYS A 614 6.54 4.44 -28.79
C LYS A 614 5.32 5.33 -28.56
N THR A 615 4.51 5.52 -29.60
CA THR A 615 3.28 6.34 -29.57
C THR A 615 2.10 5.60 -30.21
N ALA A 616 0.89 5.78 -29.68
CA ALA A 616 -0.38 5.49 -30.34
C ALA A 616 -1.34 6.67 -30.16
N ALA A 617 -2.33 6.79 -31.04
CA ALA A 617 -3.34 7.83 -30.94
C ALA A 617 -4.72 7.34 -31.40
N TRP A 618 -5.77 7.97 -30.87
CA TRP A 618 -7.16 7.71 -31.21
C TRP A 618 -7.89 9.01 -31.49
N LEU A 619 -8.76 9.00 -32.51
CA LEU A 619 -9.69 10.08 -32.84
C LEU A 619 -11.11 9.54 -32.71
N ASP A 620 -11.89 10.12 -31.80
CA ASP A 620 -13.27 9.69 -31.49
C ASP A 620 -13.37 8.18 -31.19
N GLY A 621 -12.38 7.67 -30.44
CA GLY A 621 -12.29 6.26 -30.08
C GLY A 621 -11.74 5.34 -31.17
N GLN A 622 -11.50 5.83 -32.39
CA GLN A 622 -10.93 5.06 -33.48
C GLN A 622 -9.41 5.21 -33.50
N ALA A 623 -8.67 4.09 -33.57
CA ALA A 623 -7.21 4.11 -33.62
C ALA A 623 -6.72 4.80 -34.91
N LEU A 624 -5.73 5.67 -34.78
CA LEU A 624 -5.08 6.36 -35.89
C LEU A 624 -3.88 5.56 -36.40
N ILE A 625 -3.67 5.59 -37.72
CA ILE A 625 -2.45 5.09 -38.35
C ILE A 625 -1.38 6.19 -38.24
N LEU A 626 -0.33 5.90 -37.47
CA LEU A 626 0.87 6.73 -37.36
C LEU A 626 1.95 6.20 -38.29
N ALA A 627 2.63 7.10 -38.98
CA ALA A 627 3.78 6.79 -39.83
C ALA A 627 4.98 7.68 -39.46
N ASP A 628 6.19 7.24 -39.77
CA ASP A 628 7.39 8.05 -39.64
C ASP A 628 7.25 9.34 -40.46
N ASP A 629 7.50 10.48 -39.81
CA ASP A 629 7.39 11.79 -40.45
C ASP A 629 8.68 12.15 -41.21
N ALA A 630 8.70 11.84 -42.51
CA ALA A 630 9.81 12.13 -43.40
C ALA A 630 9.95 13.63 -43.75
N GLN A 631 8.93 14.46 -43.49
CA GLN A 631 8.88 15.87 -43.88
C GLN A 631 8.52 16.77 -42.70
N LEU A 632 9.45 16.85 -41.74
CA LEU A 632 9.25 17.63 -40.52
C LEU A 632 8.93 19.10 -40.84
N PRO A 633 7.85 19.65 -40.25
CA PRO A 633 7.53 21.07 -40.35
C PRO A 633 8.66 21.97 -39.85
N ALA A 634 8.76 23.17 -40.41
CA ALA A 634 9.81 24.12 -40.04
C ALA A 634 9.78 24.44 -38.52
N GLY A 635 10.91 24.21 -37.83
CA GLY A 635 11.02 24.41 -36.38
C GLY A 635 10.80 23.13 -35.54
N PHE A 636 10.29 22.06 -36.15
CA PHE A 636 10.09 20.76 -35.50
C PHE A 636 11.36 19.89 -35.62
N LYS A 637 12.36 20.17 -34.76
CA LYS A 637 13.66 19.46 -34.82
C LYS A 637 13.56 18.03 -34.26
N PRO A 638 14.32 17.05 -34.78
CA PRO A 638 14.49 15.76 -34.11
C PRO A 638 15.00 15.96 -32.67
N SER A 639 14.57 15.10 -31.73
CA SER A 639 15.21 15.03 -30.42
C SER A 639 16.70 14.70 -30.61
N GLN A 640 17.59 15.32 -29.83
CA GLN A 640 19.02 14.97 -29.89
C GLN A 640 19.18 13.50 -29.49
N GLU A 641 19.88 12.73 -30.33
CA GLU A 641 20.25 11.34 -30.06
C GLU A 641 21.10 11.28 -28.78
N ALA A 642 20.47 10.96 -27.65
CA ALA A 642 21.21 10.50 -26.48
C ALA A 642 21.81 9.13 -26.86
N GLN A 643 23.14 9.00 -26.79
CA GLN A 643 23.83 7.74 -27.02
C GLN A 643 23.20 6.64 -26.17
N SER A 644 22.66 5.62 -26.83
CA SER A 644 22.08 4.45 -26.17
C SER A 644 23.14 3.79 -25.28
N GLN A 645 22.98 3.87 -23.97
CA GLN A 645 23.62 2.91 -23.07
C GLN A 645 23.13 1.51 -23.49
N ALA A 646 24.02 0.53 -23.59
CA ALA A 646 23.64 -0.80 -24.07
C ALA A 646 22.72 -1.56 -23.09
N LEU A 647 22.76 -1.20 -21.80
CA LEU A 647 21.98 -1.84 -20.73
C LEU A 647 21.48 -0.76 -19.76
N LEU A 648 20.16 -0.66 -19.58
CA LEU A 648 19.51 0.23 -18.63
C LEU A 648 19.17 -0.55 -17.36
N HIS A 649 19.41 0.06 -16.21
CA HIS A 649 18.96 -0.44 -14.92
C HIS A 649 17.54 0.07 -14.64
N GLY A 650 16.74 -0.71 -13.94
CA GLY A 650 15.40 -0.30 -13.55
C GLY A 650 14.77 -1.23 -12.56
N LEU A 651 13.51 -0.96 -12.28
CA LEU A 651 12.65 -1.82 -11.48
C LEU A 651 11.72 -2.61 -12.40
N THR A 652 11.43 -3.85 -12.03
CA THR A 652 10.32 -4.58 -12.63
C THR A 652 9.00 -3.94 -12.22
N THR A 653 7.91 -4.35 -12.85
CA THR A 653 6.56 -3.98 -12.42
C THR A 653 6.19 -4.53 -11.03
N GLU A 654 7.11 -5.25 -10.38
CA GLU A 654 7.00 -5.78 -9.02
C GLU A 654 7.88 -5.01 -8.03
N GLY A 655 8.70 -4.07 -8.52
CA GLY A 655 9.67 -3.32 -7.72
C GLY A 655 11.00 -4.03 -7.49
N LEU A 656 11.28 -5.12 -8.22
CA LEU A 656 12.55 -5.83 -8.15
C LEU A 656 13.58 -5.19 -9.09
N LEU A 657 14.85 -5.13 -8.68
CA LEU A 657 15.91 -4.63 -9.57
C LEU A 657 16.09 -5.55 -10.78
N ALA A 658 16.06 -4.98 -11.98
CA ALA A 658 16.30 -5.70 -13.23
C ALA A 658 17.01 -4.82 -14.28
N THR A 659 17.48 -5.45 -15.35
CA THR A 659 18.14 -4.76 -16.46
C THR A 659 17.47 -5.07 -17.79
N ALA A 660 17.41 -4.08 -18.68
CA ALA A 660 16.87 -4.23 -20.02
C ALA A 660 17.74 -3.51 -21.03
N ASN A 661 17.71 -3.98 -22.28
CA ASN A 661 18.38 -3.29 -23.37
C ASN A 661 17.64 -1.98 -23.69
N ALA A 662 18.38 -0.92 -23.99
CA ALA A 662 17.78 0.33 -24.45
C ALA A 662 17.11 0.14 -25.81
N GLU A 663 15.84 0.48 -25.90
CA GLU A 663 15.08 0.57 -27.14
C GLU A 663 15.41 1.88 -27.84
N ARG A 664 15.31 1.86 -29.17
CA ARG A 664 15.58 3.06 -29.98
C ARG A 664 14.51 4.12 -29.68
N PRO A 665 14.90 5.38 -29.40
CA PRO A 665 13.95 6.48 -29.30
C PRO A 665 13.10 6.59 -30.57
N GLN A 666 11.81 6.89 -30.41
CA GLN A 666 10.90 6.98 -31.55
C GLN A 666 11.26 8.19 -32.41
N VAL A 667 11.38 7.98 -33.72
CA VAL A 667 11.45 9.11 -34.66
C VAL A 667 10.11 9.86 -34.68
N PRO A 668 10.07 11.15 -35.04
CA PRO A 668 8.81 11.88 -35.13
C PRO A 668 7.78 11.16 -36.02
N GLN A 669 6.51 11.27 -35.65
CA GLN A 669 5.39 10.56 -36.28
C GLN A 669 4.39 11.56 -36.87
N VAL A 670 3.66 11.14 -37.90
CA VAL A 670 2.56 11.90 -38.48
C VAL A 670 1.31 11.03 -38.61
N ALA A 671 0.14 11.61 -38.33
CA ALA A 671 -1.17 11.01 -38.58
C ALA A 671 -2.08 11.98 -39.34
N ALA A 672 -2.88 11.45 -40.27
CA ALA A 672 -3.93 12.21 -40.93
C ALA A 672 -5.19 12.25 -40.05
N LEU A 673 -5.76 13.45 -39.89
CA LEU A 673 -7.00 13.69 -39.16
C LEU A 673 -8.08 14.20 -40.12
N ASN A 674 -9.20 13.50 -40.18
CA ASN A 674 -10.38 13.91 -40.96
C ASN A 674 -11.45 14.40 -40.00
N LEU A 675 -11.53 15.71 -39.81
CA LEU A 675 -12.41 16.34 -38.82
C LEU A 675 -13.67 16.86 -39.51
N ALA A 676 -14.81 16.26 -39.18
CA ALA A 676 -16.12 16.77 -39.58
C ALA A 676 -16.46 18.07 -38.82
N PRO A 677 -17.47 18.84 -39.22
CA PRO A 677 -17.94 19.96 -38.41
C PRO A 677 -18.43 19.45 -37.04
N GLY A 678 -17.86 19.97 -35.94
CA GLY A 678 -18.21 19.57 -34.58
C GLY A 678 -17.00 19.42 -33.65
N TRP A 679 -17.25 18.76 -32.51
CA TRP A 679 -16.23 18.41 -31.51
C TRP A 679 -15.73 16.99 -31.71
N HIS A 680 -14.42 16.82 -31.54
CA HIS A 680 -13.69 15.56 -31.67
C HIS A 680 -12.80 15.32 -30.45
N SER A 681 -12.65 14.07 -30.04
CA SER A 681 -11.75 13.64 -28.96
C SER A 681 -10.46 13.08 -29.55
N LEU A 682 -9.33 13.75 -29.32
CA LEU A 682 -8.01 13.25 -29.69
C LEU A 682 -7.25 12.80 -28.44
N LEU A 683 -6.96 11.50 -28.37
CA LEU A 683 -6.18 10.89 -27.31
C LEU A 683 -4.82 10.42 -27.87
N VAL A 684 -3.74 10.67 -27.14
CA VAL A 684 -2.39 10.19 -27.46
C VAL A 684 -1.82 9.43 -26.25
N LYS A 685 -1.29 8.24 -26.52
CA LYS A 685 -0.55 7.39 -25.57
C LYS A 685 0.92 7.40 -25.93
N LEU A 686 1.77 7.67 -24.95
CA LEU A 686 3.22 7.83 -25.11
C LEU A 686 3.94 6.89 -24.15
N VAL A 687 4.91 6.12 -24.64
CA VAL A 687 5.71 5.16 -23.85
C VAL A 687 7.17 5.60 -23.84
N MET A 688 7.79 5.56 -22.67
CA MET A 688 9.19 5.91 -22.41
C MET A 688 9.99 4.76 -21.78
N GLN A 689 11.32 4.89 -21.84
CA GLN A 689 12.28 4.01 -21.16
C GLN A 689 13.38 4.88 -20.52
N HIS A 690 12.95 5.82 -19.67
CA HIS A 690 13.81 6.85 -19.07
C HIS A 690 14.48 6.40 -17.77
N ASP A 691 15.66 6.92 -17.48
CA ASP A 691 16.30 6.80 -16.16
C ASP A 691 15.59 7.67 -15.12
N GLN A 692 15.89 7.45 -13.84
CA GLN A 692 15.44 8.31 -12.74
C GLN A 692 15.93 9.76 -12.94
N GLY A 693 15.08 10.74 -12.63
CA GLY A 693 15.42 12.15 -12.75
C GLY A 693 15.27 12.74 -14.16
N GLN A 694 14.94 11.91 -15.17
CA GLN A 694 14.76 12.38 -16.54
C GLN A 694 13.38 13.00 -16.76
N ARG A 695 13.30 13.93 -17.73
CA ARG A 695 12.07 14.63 -18.11
C ARG A 695 11.33 13.86 -19.20
N PHE A 696 10.04 13.60 -19.02
CA PHE A 696 9.16 13.03 -20.03
C PHE A 696 8.28 14.09 -20.68
N TYR A 697 8.44 14.30 -21.99
CA TYR A 697 7.77 15.38 -22.74
C TYR A 697 7.43 15.00 -24.19
N PHE A 698 6.51 15.75 -24.78
CA PHE A 698 6.13 15.63 -26.19
C PHE A 698 5.79 16.98 -26.83
N SER A 699 5.70 17.02 -28.16
CA SER A 699 5.22 18.14 -28.95
C SER A 699 4.16 17.64 -29.93
N GLY A 700 3.07 18.38 -30.08
CA GLY A 700 2.02 18.14 -31.08
C GLY A 700 1.78 19.38 -31.94
N LEU A 701 1.91 19.26 -33.25
CA LEU A 701 1.72 20.34 -34.22
C LEU A 701 0.67 19.94 -35.27
N PHE A 702 -0.32 20.79 -35.49
CA PHE A 702 -1.39 20.61 -36.47
C PHE A 702 -1.12 21.44 -37.73
N THR A 703 -1.10 20.77 -38.88
CA THR A 703 -0.90 21.40 -40.18
C THR A 703 -2.00 21.00 -41.18
N ASP A 704 -2.12 21.74 -42.28
CA ASP A 704 -2.85 21.28 -43.45
C ASP A 704 -2.03 20.24 -44.25
N VAL A 705 -2.64 19.63 -45.26
CA VAL A 705 -1.95 18.66 -46.15
C VAL A 705 -0.76 19.25 -46.92
N GLY A 706 -0.60 20.58 -46.94
CA GLY A 706 0.54 21.29 -47.52
C GLY A 706 1.63 21.64 -46.50
N GLY A 707 1.51 21.18 -45.25
CA GLY A 707 2.47 21.42 -44.17
C GLY A 707 2.37 22.81 -43.54
N LYS A 708 1.33 23.60 -43.83
CA LYS A 708 1.13 24.92 -43.21
C LYS A 708 0.41 24.76 -41.86
N PRO A 709 0.85 25.45 -40.79
CA PRO A 709 0.16 25.38 -39.51
C PRO A 709 -1.33 25.79 -39.61
N LEU A 710 -2.19 25.08 -38.88
CA LEU A 710 -3.63 25.35 -38.86
C LEU A 710 -3.98 26.40 -37.80
N ASP A 711 -4.68 27.46 -38.22
CA ASP A 711 -5.24 28.48 -37.32
C ASP A 711 -6.78 28.38 -37.19
N GLY A 712 -7.42 27.44 -37.89
CA GLY A 712 -8.89 27.32 -37.99
C GLY A 712 -9.53 26.32 -37.04
N LEU A 713 -8.79 25.72 -36.12
CA LEU A 713 -9.30 24.78 -35.11
C LEU A 713 -9.30 25.43 -33.73
N HIS A 714 -10.32 25.13 -32.94
CA HIS A 714 -10.37 25.47 -31.52
C HIS A 714 -10.13 24.23 -30.66
N THR A 715 -9.62 24.43 -29.46
CA THR A 715 -9.20 23.37 -28.55
C THR A 715 -9.69 23.63 -27.13
N GLN A 716 -9.91 22.57 -26.36
CA GLN A 716 -10.13 22.65 -24.92
C GLN A 716 -9.69 21.35 -24.23
N THR A 717 -9.56 21.42 -22.90
CA THR A 717 -9.02 20.34 -22.06
C THR A 717 -10.08 19.60 -21.23
N ALA A 718 -11.36 19.92 -21.38
CA ALA A 718 -12.47 19.18 -20.78
C ALA A 718 -13.45 18.74 -21.88
N ASP A 719 -14.18 17.65 -21.66
CA ASP A 719 -15.12 17.13 -22.63
C ASP A 719 -16.30 18.11 -22.83
N PRO A 720 -16.51 18.65 -24.05
CA PRO A 720 -17.61 19.59 -24.34
C PRO A 720 -19.00 18.97 -24.15
N ASN A 721 -19.11 17.65 -24.18
CA ASN A 721 -20.37 16.93 -24.08
C ASN A 721 -20.65 16.39 -22.68
N ALA A 722 -19.74 16.60 -21.72
CA ALA A 722 -19.87 16.06 -20.38
C ALA A 722 -20.64 16.98 -19.43
N ASP A 723 -21.39 16.38 -18.50
CA ASP A 723 -21.81 17.06 -17.27
C ASP A 723 -20.66 17.03 -16.26
N LEU A 724 -19.84 18.08 -16.23
CA LEU A 724 -18.65 18.16 -15.39
C LEU A 724 -18.95 18.13 -13.88
N ALA A 725 -20.14 18.57 -13.47
CA ALA A 725 -20.58 18.55 -12.08
C ALA A 725 -20.85 17.10 -11.62
N LEU A 726 -21.60 16.34 -12.42
CA LEU A 726 -21.84 14.92 -12.16
C LEU A 726 -20.61 14.05 -12.39
N ASN A 727 -19.75 14.40 -13.36
CA ASN A 727 -18.50 13.69 -13.63
C ASN A 727 -17.59 13.66 -12.39
N LYS A 728 -17.49 14.76 -11.63
CA LYS A 728 -16.68 14.80 -10.39
C LYS A 728 -17.10 13.74 -9.36
N ILE A 729 -18.41 13.48 -9.24
CA ILE A 729 -18.94 12.43 -8.36
C ILE A 729 -18.69 11.06 -8.98
N ALA A 730 -19.04 10.90 -10.26
CA ALA A 730 -18.94 9.63 -10.98
C ALA A 730 -17.50 9.11 -11.13
N ALA A 731 -16.51 10.00 -11.17
CA ALA A 731 -15.10 9.66 -11.28
C ALA A 731 -14.53 8.95 -10.04
N LYS A 732 -15.20 9.06 -8.88
CA LYS A 732 -14.87 8.29 -7.67
C LYS A 732 -15.43 6.87 -7.68
N LEU A 733 -16.32 6.56 -8.63
CA LEU A 733 -17.00 5.27 -8.70
C LEU A 733 -16.19 4.28 -9.55
N ARG A 734 -16.25 3.00 -9.17
CA ARG A 734 -15.65 1.89 -9.91
C ARG A 734 -16.73 0.85 -10.16
N PRO A 735 -17.09 0.55 -11.42
CA PRO A 735 -18.11 -0.45 -11.72
C PRO A 735 -17.59 -1.84 -11.34
N VAL A 736 -18.16 -2.42 -10.28
CA VAL A 736 -17.95 -3.81 -9.91
C VAL A 736 -19.04 -4.62 -10.58
N ILE A 737 -18.67 -5.34 -11.64
CA ILE A 737 -19.60 -6.09 -12.50
C ILE A 737 -19.51 -7.56 -12.15
N SER A 738 -20.64 -8.26 -12.04
CA SER A 738 -20.63 -9.73 -11.88
C SER A 738 -21.77 -10.39 -12.65
N ASN A 739 -21.50 -11.56 -13.23
CA ASN A 739 -22.53 -12.43 -13.77
C ASN A 739 -23.06 -13.35 -12.65
N THR A 740 -24.38 -13.58 -12.64
CA THR A 740 -25.03 -14.54 -11.74
C THR A 740 -24.62 -15.99 -11.98
N ALA A 741 -23.97 -16.31 -13.11
CA ALA A 741 -23.41 -17.61 -13.38
C ALA A 741 -22.39 -18.02 -12.30
N PRO A 742 -22.28 -19.31 -11.95
CA PRO A 742 -21.31 -19.78 -10.97
C PRO A 742 -19.88 -19.32 -11.34
N ALA A 743 -19.20 -18.71 -10.37
CA ALA A 743 -17.85 -18.15 -10.53
C ALA A 743 -17.67 -17.16 -11.70
N ASN A 744 -18.73 -16.46 -12.13
CA ASN A 744 -18.71 -15.53 -13.26
C ASN A 744 -18.30 -16.19 -14.61
N LEU A 745 -18.45 -17.52 -14.73
CA LEU A 745 -18.02 -18.30 -15.90
C LEU A 745 -19.19 -19.06 -16.53
N PRO A 746 -20.14 -18.40 -17.21
CA PRO A 746 -21.28 -19.08 -17.83
C PRO A 746 -20.86 -20.16 -18.86
N HIS A 747 -21.68 -21.21 -18.98
CA HIS A 747 -21.64 -22.13 -20.13
C HIS A 747 -22.51 -21.61 -21.28
N PRO A 748 -22.24 -22.03 -22.54
CA PRO A 748 -23.13 -21.73 -23.65
C PRO A 748 -24.60 -22.08 -23.36
N GLY A 749 -25.51 -21.13 -23.57
CA GLY A 749 -26.94 -21.26 -23.33
C GLY A 749 -27.40 -21.02 -21.88
N GLU A 750 -26.48 -20.80 -20.93
CA GLU A 750 -26.82 -20.31 -19.59
C GLU A 750 -27.27 -18.82 -19.63
N PRO A 751 -28.15 -18.38 -18.71
CA PRO A 751 -28.56 -16.99 -18.64
C PRO A 751 -27.42 -16.02 -18.30
N ILE A 752 -27.38 -14.89 -18.99
CA ILE A 752 -26.44 -13.79 -18.73
C ILE A 752 -27.19 -12.68 -18.01
N LYS A 753 -27.14 -12.72 -16.68
CA LYS A 753 -27.64 -11.65 -15.82
C LYS A 753 -26.47 -10.97 -15.13
N ILE A 754 -26.37 -9.67 -15.33
CA ILE A 754 -25.27 -8.85 -14.86
C ILE A 754 -25.75 -7.99 -13.70
N SER A 755 -25.06 -8.07 -12.57
CA SER A 755 -25.16 -7.11 -11.49
C SER A 755 -24.04 -6.08 -11.64
N VAL A 756 -24.39 -4.80 -11.51
CA VAL A 756 -23.42 -3.69 -11.53
C VAL A 756 -23.55 -2.93 -10.22
N ASP A 757 -22.50 -2.98 -9.41
CA ASP A 757 -22.36 -2.14 -8.22
C ASP A 757 -21.48 -0.93 -8.58
N LEU A 758 -22.13 0.23 -8.71
CA LEU A 758 -21.51 1.50 -9.03
C LEU A 758 -21.54 2.43 -7.81
N ARG A 759 -21.21 1.88 -6.64
CA ARG A 759 -20.92 2.63 -5.41
C ARG A 759 -19.41 2.79 -5.23
N TRP A 760 -19.00 3.70 -4.34
CA TRP A 760 -17.59 3.80 -3.98
C TRP A 760 -17.14 2.53 -3.25
N GLN A 761 -15.99 1.98 -3.65
CA GLN A 761 -15.40 0.78 -3.06
C GLN A 761 -14.07 1.17 -2.42
N PRO A 762 -13.81 0.87 -1.14
CA PRO A 762 -12.50 1.17 -0.56
C PRO A 762 -11.41 0.35 -1.27
N ILE A 763 -10.29 0.98 -1.59
CA ILE A 763 -9.10 0.31 -2.13
C ILE A 763 -7.87 0.65 -1.29
N LEU A 764 -6.74 -0.04 -1.51
CA LEU A 764 -5.52 0.21 -0.76
C LEU A 764 -5.05 1.67 -0.85
N GLU A 765 -5.12 2.27 -2.03
CA GLU A 765 -4.68 3.64 -2.33
C GLU A 765 -5.69 4.71 -1.92
N GLU A 766 -6.92 4.33 -1.61
CA GLU A 766 -8.02 5.21 -1.20
C GLU A 766 -8.95 4.44 -0.25
N ALA A 767 -8.45 4.18 0.96
CA ALA A 767 -9.14 3.34 1.95
C ALA A 767 -10.30 4.06 2.67
N LYS A 768 -10.37 5.39 2.54
CA LYS A 768 -11.39 6.25 3.12
C LYS A 768 -11.82 7.30 2.10
N LEU A 769 -13.07 7.75 2.20
CA LEU A 769 -13.60 8.84 1.42
C LEU A 769 -13.85 10.06 2.33
N ASP A 770 -13.25 11.18 1.99
CA ASP A 770 -13.32 12.40 2.81
C ASP A 770 -14.70 13.05 2.81
N THR A 771 -15.43 12.95 1.69
CA THR A 771 -16.77 13.54 1.52
C THR A 771 -17.72 12.49 0.95
N PRO A 772 -18.86 12.21 1.62
CA PRO A 772 -19.89 11.34 1.07
C PRO A 772 -20.37 11.79 -0.32
N LEU A 773 -20.77 10.83 -1.16
CA LEU A 773 -21.18 11.12 -2.54
C LEU A 773 -22.70 11.30 -2.62
N PRO A 774 -23.21 12.46 -3.08
CA PRO A 774 -24.64 12.64 -3.29
C PRO A 774 -25.14 11.75 -4.42
N GLN A 775 -26.33 11.19 -4.25
CA GLN A 775 -27.00 10.44 -5.30
C GLN A 775 -27.63 11.38 -6.33
N PHE A 776 -27.63 10.97 -7.60
CA PHE A 776 -28.26 11.69 -8.68
C PHE A 776 -28.98 10.72 -9.64
N PRO A 777 -30.10 11.11 -10.25
CA PRO A 777 -30.75 10.33 -11.29
C PRO A 777 -29.89 10.32 -12.56
N ALA A 778 -29.66 9.14 -13.13
CA ALA A 778 -28.93 8.97 -14.38
C ALA A 778 -29.35 7.68 -15.12
N LYS A 779 -28.94 7.60 -16.39
CA LYS A 779 -29.05 6.41 -17.24
C LYS A 779 -27.70 5.70 -17.27
N LEU A 780 -27.66 4.46 -16.80
CA LEU A 780 -26.52 3.57 -17.03
C LEU A 780 -26.76 2.80 -18.32
N ARG A 781 -25.90 3.01 -19.31
CA ARG A 781 -25.83 2.19 -20.52
C ARG A 781 -24.76 1.12 -20.34
N LEU A 782 -25.13 -0.12 -20.63
CA LEU A 782 -24.26 -1.29 -20.62
C LEU A 782 -24.18 -1.83 -22.04
N TRP A 783 -23.01 -1.70 -22.66
CA TRP A 783 -22.76 -2.20 -24.00
C TRP A 783 -21.97 -3.51 -23.93
N LEU A 784 -22.62 -4.62 -24.29
CA LEU A 784 -22.01 -5.94 -24.38
C LEU A 784 -21.43 -6.15 -25.78
N VAL A 785 -20.13 -6.38 -25.86
CA VAL A 785 -19.40 -6.68 -27.10
C VAL A 785 -18.64 -8.00 -26.99
N ASP A 786 -18.35 -8.62 -28.13
CA ASP A 786 -17.37 -9.72 -28.19
C ASP A 786 -15.92 -9.20 -28.15
N TYR A 787 -14.96 -10.12 -28.11
CA TYR A 787 -13.54 -9.81 -28.07
C TYR A 787 -13.02 -9.01 -29.28
N ASN A 788 -13.75 -9.01 -30.40
CA ASN A 788 -13.40 -8.25 -31.60
C ASN A 788 -14.10 -6.88 -31.64
N GLY A 789 -14.82 -6.50 -30.57
CA GLY A 789 -15.53 -5.23 -30.45
C GLY A 789 -16.89 -5.22 -31.15
N LYS A 790 -17.38 -6.37 -31.63
CA LYS A 790 -18.71 -6.46 -32.25
C LYS A 790 -19.78 -6.37 -31.16
N GLN A 791 -20.69 -5.41 -31.32
CA GLN A 791 -21.86 -5.28 -30.47
C GLN A 791 -22.74 -6.54 -30.52
N ILE A 792 -22.97 -7.12 -29.33
CA ILE A 792 -23.88 -8.24 -29.13
C ILE A 792 -25.23 -7.73 -28.62
N ALA A 793 -25.20 -6.85 -27.62
CA ALA A 793 -26.41 -6.30 -27.02
C ALA A 793 -26.13 -4.99 -26.28
N GLU A 794 -27.18 -4.21 -26.05
CA GLU A 794 -27.14 -2.99 -25.24
C GLU A 794 -28.32 -2.99 -24.26
N ARG A 795 -28.09 -2.49 -23.05
CA ARG A 795 -29.14 -2.23 -22.05
C ARG A 795 -28.96 -0.83 -21.49
N GLU A 796 -30.07 -0.13 -21.29
CA GLU A 796 -30.09 1.17 -20.61
C GLU A 796 -31.01 1.06 -19.39
N ILE A 797 -30.50 1.47 -18.23
CA ILE A 797 -31.20 1.39 -16.94
C ILE A 797 -31.25 2.78 -16.34
N ARG A 798 -32.44 3.23 -15.95
CA ARG A 798 -32.64 4.48 -15.20
C ARG A 798 -32.67 4.17 -13.71
N ALA A 799 -31.78 4.79 -12.95
CA ALA A 799 -31.69 4.62 -11.51
C ALA A 799 -31.04 5.86 -10.86
N ARG A 800 -30.86 5.82 -9.55
CA ARG A 800 -30.03 6.78 -8.81
C ARG A 800 -28.63 6.19 -8.62
N PHE A 801 -27.60 6.99 -8.88
CA PHE A 801 -26.20 6.63 -8.70
C PHE A 801 -25.51 7.65 -7.79
N PRO A 802 -24.55 7.25 -6.92
CA PRO A 802 -23.99 5.91 -6.76
C PRO A 802 -25.03 4.88 -6.27
N GLY A 803 -24.97 3.64 -6.79
CA GLY A 803 -26.01 2.65 -6.57
C GLY A 803 -25.76 1.30 -7.25
N GLN A 804 -26.68 0.34 -7.06
CA GLN A 804 -26.62 -1.00 -7.63
C GLN A 804 -27.78 -1.25 -8.59
N VAL A 805 -27.52 -1.93 -9.71
CA VAL A 805 -28.55 -2.32 -10.68
C VAL A 805 -28.28 -3.70 -11.27
N GLU A 806 -29.33 -4.30 -11.86
CA GLU A 806 -29.23 -5.57 -12.58
C GLU A 806 -29.71 -5.42 -14.03
N ALA A 807 -29.09 -6.17 -14.94
CA ALA A 807 -29.42 -6.21 -16.36
C ALA A 807 -29.48 -7.66 -16.88
N ASP A 808 -30.53 -7.99 -17.63
CA ASP A 808 -30.66 -9.31 -18.29
C ASP A 808 -30.32 -9.20 -19.79
N PHE A 809 -29.27 -9.92 -20.20
CA PHE A 809 -28.79 -9.99 -21.57
C PHE A 809 -29.26 -11.24 -22.31
N GLY A 810 -30.08 -12.10 -21.68
CA GLY A 810 -30.59 -13.32 -22.28
C GLY A 810 -29.58 -14.46 -22.17
N LYS A 811 -29.16 -15.03 -23.30
CA LYS A 811 -28.25 -16.19 -23.38
C LYS A 811 -27.22 -15.97 -24.48
N LEU A 812 -26.04 -16.57 -24.32
CA LEU A 812 -24.99 -16.58 -25.34
C LEU A 812 -24.69 -18.03 -25.72
N ASP A 813 -24.71 -18.34 -27.01
CA ASP A 813 -24.56 -19.72 -27.51
C ASP A 813 -23.12 -20.07 -27.90
N GLN A 814 -22.21 -19.09 -27.87
CA GLN A 814 -20.82 -19.27 -28.30
C GLN A 814 -19.85 -19.04 -27.13
N PRO A 815 -18.87 -19.95 -26.94
CA PRO A 815 -17.72 -19.68 -26.09
C PRO A 815 -16.95 -18.44 -26.54
N GLY A 816 -16.25 -17.79 -25.61
CA GLY A 816 -15.49 -16.59 -25.88
C GLY A 816 -15.43 -15.63 -24.70
N TYR A 817 -14.63 -14.57 -24.85
CA TYR A 817 -14.65 -13.44 -23.95
C TYR A 817 -15.66 -12.38 -24.41
N TYR A 818 -16.43 -11.85 -23.46
CA TYR A 818 -17.37 -10.76 -23.71
C TYR A 818 -17.07 -9.61 -22.75
N ALA A 819 -16.96 -8.41 -23.31
CA ALA A 819 -16.70 -7.19 -22.56
C ALA A 819 -18.00 -6.39 -22.38
N ILE A 820 -18.14 -5.77 -21.22
CA ILE A 820 -19.22 -4.85 -20.87
C ILE A 820 -18.61 -3.48 -20.67
N TYR A 821 -18.99 -2.52 -21.51
CA TYR A 821 -18.63 -1.11 -21.36
C TYR A 821 -19.77 -0.38 -20.65
N PRO A 822 -19.55 0.09 -19.41
CA PRO A 822 -20.52 0.90 -18.69
C PRO A 822 -20.27 2.39 -18.97
N SER A 823 -21.36 3.09 -19.29
CA SER A 823 -21.37 4.54 -19.49
C SER A 823 -22.54 5.16 -18.73
N LEU A 824 -22.29 6.19 -17.94
CA LEU A 824 -23.32 6.99 -17.28
C LEU A 824 -23.68 8.20 -18.12
N PHE A 825 -24.98 8.46 -18.25
CA PHE A 825 -25.55 9.62 -18.92
C PHE A 825 -26.52 10.35 -17.99
N ALA A 826 -26.55 11.68 -18.08
CA ALA A 826 -27.56 12.49 -17.42
C ALA A 826 -28.95 12.25 -18.05
N GLU A 827 -30.00 12.68 -17.36
CA GLU A 827 -31.38 12.53 -17.87
C GLU A 827 -31.60 13.23 -19.22
N ASP A 828 -30.87 14.32 -19.47
CA ASP A 828 -30.87 15.07 -20.72
C ASP A 828 -30.04 14.44 -21.85
N GLY A 829 -29.31 13.35 -21.56
CA GLY A 829 -28.49 12.61 -22.52
C GLY A 829 -27.03 13.05 -22.61
N ARG A 830 -26.59 14.06 -21.85
CA ARG A 830 -25.15 14.39 -21.75
C ARG A 830 -24.38 13.26 -21.10
N VAL A 831 -23.14 13.05 -21.53
CA VAL A 831 -22.25 12.04 -20.93
C VAL A 831 -21.88 12.49 -19.52
N ILE A 832 -21.89 11.57 -18.56
CA ILE A 832 -21.34 11.82 -17.21
C ILE A 832 -19.96 11.20 -17.13
N MET A 833 -19.84 9.91 -17.43
CA MET A 833 -18.58 9.17 -17.29
C MET A 833 -18.63 7.89 -18.14
N ASP A 834 -17.57 7.65 -18.90
CA ASP A 834 -17.27 6.36 -19.54
C ASP A 834 -16.24 5.62 -18.69
N TYR A 835 -16.52 4.36 -18.37
CA TYR A 835 -15.63 3.54 -17.55
C TYR A 835 -14.90 2.50 -18.41
N PRO A 836 -13.68 2.07 -18.00
CA PRO A 836 -13.02 0.92 -18.61
C PRO A 836 -13.93 -0.30 -18.61
N ALA A 837 -13.85 -1.11 -19.68
CA ALA A 837 -14.63 -2.33 -19.77
C ALA A 837 -14.22 -3.35 -18.71
N ASP A 838 -15.21 -4.03 -18.15
CA ASP A 838 -15.00 -5.31 -17.49
C ASP A 838 -15.62 -6.43 -18.33
N GLY A 839 -15.65 -7.67 -17.88
CA GLY A 839 -16.26 -8.72 -18.68
C GLY A 839 -16.43 -10.05 -17.97
N PHE A 840 -16.68 -11.07 -18.78
CA PHE A 840 -16.76 -12.45 -18.36
C PHE A 840 -16.43 -13.38 -19.52
N SER A 841 -16.09 -14.64 -19.19
CA SER A 841 -15.79 -15.67 -20.19
C SER A 841 -16.92 -16.68 -20.25
N VAL A 842 -17.44 -16.95 -21.46
CA VAL A 842 -18.30 -18.10 -21.71
C VAL A 842 -17.39 -19.29 -22.03
N VAL A 843 -17.39 -20.30 -21.16
CA VAL A 843 -16.52 -21.48 -21.28
C VAL A 843 -17.34 -22.73 -21.60
N ALA A 844 -16.86 -23.57 -22.51
CA ALA A 844 -17.53 -24.83 -22.83
C ALA A 844 -17.21 -25.93 -21.80
N GLY A 845 -17.55 -27.18 -22.12
CA GLY A 845 -17.33 -28.32 -21.23
C GLY A 845 -15.87 -28.69 -21.01
N ASN A 846 -15.62 -29.39 -19.90
CA ASN A 846 -14.28 -29.79 -19.47
C ASN A 846 -14.07 -31.31 -19.40
N ALA A 847 -15.05 -32.14 -19.77
CA ALA A 847 -14.95 -33.60 -19.62
C ALA A 847 -13.78 -34.18 -20.41
N ALA A 848 -13.55 -33.73 -21.65
CA ALA A 848 -12.40 -34.18 -22.44
C ALA A 848 -11.06 -33.73 -21.83
N GLN A 849 -11.04 -32.59 -21.14
CA GLN A 849 -9.85 -32.12 -20.42
C GLN A 849 -9.60 -33.01 -19.19
N LYS A 850 -10.64 -33.31 -18.42
CA LYS A 850 -10.58 -34.19 -17.24
C LYS A 850 -10.10 -35.60 -17.59
N GLN A 851 -10.56 -36.16 -18.72
CA GLN A 851 -10.14 -37.48 -19.19
C GLN A 851 -8.64 -37.59 -19.50
N ARG A 852 -8.00 -36.49 -19.90
CA ARG A 852 -6.56 -36.45 -20.22
C ARG A 852 -5.72 -35.76 -19.15
N LEU A 853 -6.25 -35.55 -17.94
CA LEU A 853 -5.59 -34.81 -16.86
C LEU A 853 -4.16 -35.30 -16.55
N ALA A 854 -3.89 -36.59 -16.70
CA ALA A 854 -2.57 -37.17 -16.49
C ALA A 854 -1.50 -36.62 -17.46
N HIS A 855 -1.90 -36.13 -18.63
CA HIS A 855 -1.02 -35.57 -19.66
C HIS A 855 -1.01 -34.04 -19.68
N LYS A 856 -1.98 -33.39 -19.01
CA LYS A 856 -2.08 -31.94 -18.94
C LYS A 856 -0.93 -31.34 -18.14
N LYS A 857 -0.38 -30.23 -18.67
CA LYS A 857 0.72 -29.48 -18.07
C LYS A 857 0.30 -28.17 -17.42
N VAL A 858 -0.91 -27.68 -17.69
CA VAL A 858 -1.40 -26.41 -17.13
C VAL A 858 -1.94 -26.61 -15.73
N TRP A 859 -1.46 -25.78 -14.80
CA TRP A 859 -1.84 -25.72 -13.39
C TRP A 859 -2.20 -24.27 -13.03
N ASN A 860 -2.98 -24.11 -11.97
CA ASN A 860 -3.13 -22.86 -11.25
C ASN A 860 -1.94 -22.64 -10.31
N ASN A 861 -1.56 -21.41 -9.97
CA ASN A 861 -0.71 -21.09 -8.83
C ASN A 861 -1.45 -20.09 -7.92
N ASP A 862 -1.81 -20.54 -6.72
CA ASP A 862 -2.40 -19.68 -5.68
C ASP A 862 -1.95 -20.20 -4.31
N TYR A 863 -1.04 -19.44 -3.69
CA TYR A 863 -0.45 -19.76 -2.40
C TYR A 863 -1.48 -19.72 -1.27
N TYR A 864 -2.57 -18.98 -1.42
CA TYR A 864 -3.58 -18.75 -0.39
C TYR A 864 -4.96 -19.31 -0.77
N ALA A 865 -5.03 -20.16 -1.79
CA ALA A 865 -6.22 -20.82 -2.30
C ALA A 865 -7.25 -21.25 -1.25
N LEU A 866 -6.82 -21.85 -0.14
CA LEU A 866 -7.71 -22.33 0.92
C LEU A 866 -8.07 -21.25 1.96
N ALA A 867 -7.32 -20.15 2.03
CA ALA A 867 -7.58 -19.04 2.91
C ALA A 867 -8.47 -17.98 2.27
N ASP A 868 -8.27 -17.68 0.98
CA ASP A 868 -8.93 -16.56 0.34
C ASP A 868 -9.39 -16.73 -1.11
N GLY A 869 -9.28 -17.93 -1.69
CA GLY A 869 -9.73 -18.17 -3.07
C GLY A 869 -11.17 -17.73 -3.35
N ASP A 870 -12.06 -17.77 -2.35
CA ASP A 870 -13.47 -17.36 -2.50
C ASP A 870 -13.68 -15.83 -2.45
N LYS A 871 -12.70 -15.03 -2.00
CA LYS A 871 -12.86 -13.57 -1.82
C LYS A 871 -13.35 -12.89 -3.10
N SER A 872 -12.87 -13.32 -4.26
CA SER A 872 -13.17 -12.71 -5.57
C SER A 872 -14.61 -12.95 -6.05
N PHE A 873 -15.27 -14.04 -5.64
CA PHE A 873 -16.55 -14.46 -6.25
C PHE A 873 -17.79 -13.99 -5.50
N LYS A 874 -17.64 -13.44 -4.28
CA LYS A 874 -18.76 -13.17 -3.35
C LYS A 874 -19.66 -14.41 -3.12
N GLN A 875 -19.15 -15.61 -3.38
CA GLN A 875 -19.85 -16.89 -3.34
C GLN A 875 -18.97 -17.91 -2.61
N SER A 876 -19.49 -18.56 -1.57
CA SER A 876 -18.76 -19.62 -0.88
C SER A 876 -18.57 -20.84 -1.79
N GLY A 877 -17.36 -21.37 -1.87
CA GLY A 877 -16.93 -22.43 -2.78
C GLY A 877 -16.76 -21.97 -4.23
N GLY A 878 -16.83 -20.66 -4.51
CA GLY A 878 -16.67 -20.08 -5.84
C GLY A 878 -15.34 -20.47 -6.49
N TYR A 879 -14.27 -20.55 -5.71
CA TYR A 879 -12.94 -20.91 -6.22
C TYR A 879 -12.85 -22.32 -6.81
N PHE A 880 -13.38 -23.32 -6.10
CA PHE A 880 -13.39 -24.69 -6.63
C PHE A 880 -14.29 -24.83 -7.84
N VAL A 881 -15.41 -24.10 -7.88
CA VAL A 881 -16.28 -24.06 -9.06
C VAL A 881 -15.57 -23.43 -10.25
N TRP A 882 -14.81 -22.35 -10.03
CA TRP A 882 -13.99 -21.71 -11.05
C TRP A 882 -12.95 -22.69 -11.62
N LEU A 883 -12.18 -23.35 -10.77
CA LEU A 883 -11.18 -24.36 -11.17
C LEU A 883 -11.80 -25.46 -12.05
N GLU A 884 -12.94 -26.00 -11.62
CA GLU A 884 -13.67 -27.03 -12.37
C GLU A 884 -14.13 -26.49 -13.74
N ARG A 885 -14.83 -25.34 -13.79
CA ARG A 885 -15.31 -24.76 -15.05
C ARG A 885 -14.17 -24.43 -16.02
N MET A 886 -13.02 -23.97 -15.51
CA MET A 886 -11.82 -23.69 -16.31
C MET A 886 -11.08 -24.95 -16.79
N GLY A 887 -11.45 -26.15 -16.33
CA GLY A 887 -10.73 -27.39 -16.64
C GLY A 887 -9.35 -27.47 -15.97
N LEU A 888 -9.17 -26.77 -14.86
CA LEU A 888 -7.97 -26.70 -14.03
C LEU A 888 -8.16 -27.53 -12.76
N PHE A 889 -7.79 -28.81 -12.83
CA PHE A 889 -7.93 -29.73 -11.69
C PHE A 889 -6.70 -29.81 -10.79
N ARG A 890 -5.74 -28.90 -10.97
CA ARG A 890 -4.49 -28.88 -10.21
C ARG A 890 -4.02 -27.47 -9.91
N SER A 891 -3.55 -27.25 -8.69
CA SER A 891 -3.00 -25.98 -8.22
C SER A 891 -1.66 -26.19 -7.51
N LEU A 892 -0.70 -25.34 -7.84
CA LEU A 892 0.55 -25.19 -7.12
C LEU A 892 0.29 -24.17 -5.98
N GLY A 893 0.62 -24.53 -4.73
CA GLY A 893 0.16 -23.79 -3.54
C GLY A 893 -1.21 -24.24 -3.03
N SER A 894 -1.50 -23.93 -1.77
CA SER A 894 -2.76 -24.24 -1.08
C SER A 894 -3.01 -23.26 0.08
N TYR A 895 -2.02 -23.19 0.96
CA TYR A 895 -1.84 -22.32 2.12
C TYR A 895 -0.53 -22.76 2.78
N PRO A 896 0.38 -21.88 3.21
CA PRO A 896 1.60 -22.28 3.89
C PRO A 896 1.32 -23.00 5.22
N GLY A 897 1.77 -24.25 5.34
CA GLY A 897 1.51 -25.12 6.49
C GLY A 897 0.18 -25.89 6.41
N PHE A 898 -0.29 -26.40 7.55
CA PHE A 898 -1.55 -27.16 7.64
C PHE A 898 -2.37 -26.73 8.85
N GLU A 899 -3.02 -25.58 8.74
CA GLU A 899 -3.94 -25.13 9.79
C GLU A 899 -5.23 -25.96 9.80
N SER A 900 -5.66 -26.37 11.00
CA SER A 900 -6.81 -27.27 11.15
C SER A 900 -8.12 -26.73 10.58
N LYS A 901 -8.29 -25.40 10.55
CA LYS A 901 -9.46 -24.73 9.96
C LYS A 901 -9.63 -24.99 8.46
N TYR A 902 -8.55 -25.29 7.74
CA TYR A 902 -8.60 -25.53 6.28
C TYR A 902 -8.77 -27.02 5.92
N ARG A 903 -8.77 -27.92 6.91
CA ARG A 903 -9.00 -29.36 6.68
C ARG A 903 -10.29 -29.66 5.88
N PRO A 904 -11.45 -29.02 6.14
CA PRO A 904 -12.65 -29.25 5.35
C PRO A 904 -12.47 -28.92 3.86
N LEU A 905 -11.68 -27.88 3.54
CA LEU A 905 -11.40 -27.49 2.15
C LEU A 905 -10.48 -28.49 1.46
N TRP A 906 -9.49 -29.05 2.17
CA TRP A 906 -8.69 -30.18 1.68
C TRP A 906 -9.53 -31.43 1.39
N GLU A 907 -10.50 -31.74 2.25
CA GLU A 907 -11.44 -32.85 2.04
C GLU A 907 -12.33 -32.60 0.82
N GLN A 908 -12.84 -31.38 0.67
CA GLN A 908 -13.63 -30.97 -0.49
C GLN A 908 -12.83 -31.03 -1.80
N ALA A 909 -11.59 -30.54 -1.81
CA ALA A 909 -10.68 -30.64 -2.95
C ALA A 909 -10.49 -32.11 -3.39
N LYS A 910 -10.20 -32.99 -2.43
CA LYS A 910 -10.04 -34.43 -2.68
C LYS A 910 -11.32 -35.08 -3.24
N GLN A 911 -12.50 -34.71 -2.71
CA GLN A 911 -13.79 -35.21 -3.19
C GLN A 911 -14.08 -34.78 -4.64
N ARG A 912 -13.67 -33.56 -5.01
CA ARG A 912 -13.82 -33.02 -6.36
C ARG A 912 -12.76 -33.51 -7.36
N GLY A 913 -11.70 -34.14 -6.85
CA GLY A 913 -10.56 -34.59 -7.64
C GLY A 913 -9.63 -33.44 -8.04
N ILE A 914 -9.53 -32.41 -7.19
CA ILE A 914 -8.63 -31.28 -7.35
C ILE A 914 -7.36 -31.54 -6.52
N GLU A 915 -6.19 -31.50 -7.16
CA GLU A 915 -4.90 -31.73 -6.52
C GLU A 915 -4.20 -30.40 -6.19
N PHE A 916 -3.76 -30.22 -4.95
CA PHE A 916 -2.98 -29.05 -4.53
C PHE A 916 -1.55 -29.47 -4.15
N PHE A 917 -0.56 -28.63 -4.42
CA PHE A 917 0.74 -28.75 -3.74
C PHE A 917 0.60 -28.33 -2.29
N ALA A 918 1.10 -29.16 -1.38
CA ALA A 918 1.27 -28.74 0.01
C ALA A 918 2.52 -27.87 0.12
N ASP A 919 2.33 -26.62 0.55
CA ASP A 919 3.40 -25.63 0.71
C ASP A 919 3.88 -25.60 2.17
N SER A 920 5.17 -25.85 2.40
CA SER A 920 5.73 -25.87 3.75
C SER A 920 6.09 -24.49 4.30
N SER A 921 6.14 -23.41 3.52
CA SER A 921 6.58 -22.12 4.07
C SER A 921 6.11 -20.89 3.31
N GLY A 922 5.78 -21.00 2.02
CA GLY A 922 5.38 -19.87 1.17
C GLY A 922 6.35 -18.70 1.28
N ASP A 923 5.80 -17.50 1.53
CA ASP A 923 6.55 -16.25 1.75
C ASP A 923 6.95 -16.01 3.21
N SER A 924 7.13 -17.07 4.01
CA SER A 924 7.49 -16.90 5.41
C SER A 924 8.58 -17.87 5.87
N ASN A 925 9.43 -17.40 6.77
CA ASN A 925 10.55 -18.16 7.33
C ASN A 925 10.15 -19.01 8.56
N TRP A 926 8.88 -19.02 8.98
CA TRP A 926 8.50 -19.58 10.28
C TRP A 926 8.72 -21.09 10.41
N LEU A 927 8.63 -21.84 9.30
CA LEU A 927 8.91 -23.28 9.24
C LEU A 927 10.37 -23.62 8.93
N ASN A 928 11.22 -22.62 8.73
CA ASN A 928 12.61 -22.77 8.29
C ASN A 928 13.45 -23.71 9.18
N ASP A 929 13.26 -23.67 10.50
CA ASP A 929 14.05 -24.42 11.49
C ASP A 929 13.21 -25.19 12.51
N LYS A 930 12.02 -25.65 12.09
CA LYS A 930 11.11 -26.37 12.99
C LYS A 930 10.83 -27.79 12.48
N PRO A 931 11.76 -28.74 12.65
CA PRO A 931 11.57 -30.12 12.16
C PRO A 931 10.32 -30.81 12.71
N GLY A 932 9.93 -30.51 13.95
CA GLY A 932 8.69 -31.03 14.55
C GLY A 932 7.46 -30.56 13.79
N ASP A 933 7.35 -29.26 13.56
CA ASP A 933 6.22 -28.65 12.86
C ASP A 933 6.18 -29.05 11.39
N GLY A 934 7.34 -29.08 10.71
CA GLY A 934 7.43 -29.55 9.33
C GLY A 934 7.05 -31.03 9.17
N LYS A 935 7.45 -31.90 10.11
CA LYS A 935 7.01 -33.31 10.11
C LYS A 935 5.49 -33.42 10.31
N ASN A 936 4.92 -32.63 11.22
CA ASN A 936 3.48 -32.60 11.45
C ASN A 936 2.72 -32.14 10.20
N PHE A 937 3.22 -31.10 9.54
CA PHE A 937 2.71 -30.61 8.25
C PHE A 937 2.73 -31.72 7.18
N VAL A 938 3.89 -32.35 6.94
CA VAL A 938 4.03 -33.41 5.93
C VAL A 938 3.07 -34.56 6.20
N ASN A 939 3.00 -35.04 7.45
CA ASN A 939 2.10 -36.13 7.83
C ASN A 939 0.62 -35.79 7.63
N ALA A 940 0.21 -34.55 7.92
CA ALA A 940 -1.16 -34.11 7.72
C ALA A 940 -1.51 -33.98 6.23
N ALA A 941 -0.63 -33.34 5.45
CA ALA A 941 -0.84 -33.10 4.03
C ALA A 941 -0.78 -34.39 3.17
N ALA A 942 0.04 -35.37 3.56
CA ALA A 942 0.21 -36.63 2.83
C ALA A 942 -1.08 -37.45 2.64
N ALA A 943 -2.11 -37.22 3.46
CA ALA A 943 -3.42 -37.85 3.30
C ALA A 943 -4.24 -37.28 2.12
N TYR A 944 -3.91 -36.07 1.67
CA TYR A 944 -4.68 -35.31 0.70
C TYR A 944 -3.94 -35.13 -0.63
N THR A 945 -2.62 -35.00 -0.60
CA THR A 945 -1.82 -34.80 -1.81
C THR A 945 -0.57 -35.68 -1.85
N ARG A 946 0.01 -35.79 -3.05
CA ARG A 946 1.36 -36.33 -3.28
C ARG A 946 2.37 -35.25 -3.65
N TYR A 947 1.94 -34.02 -3.87
CA TYR A 947 2.78 -32.93 -4.35
C TYR A 947 3.17 -32.03 -3.19
N PHE A 948 4.45 -31.75 -3.06
CA PHE A 948 5.03 -30.95 -1.97
C PHE A 948 6.00 -29.92 -2.54
N LYS A 949 6.01 -28.73 -1.96
CA LYS A 949 6.99 -27.67 -2.26
C LYS A 949 7.48 -27.01 -0.99
N ALA A 950 8.67 -26.41 -1.07
CA ALA A 950 9.26 -25.64 0.00
C ALA A 950 9.14 -24.13 -0.26
N THR A 951 10.03 -23.35 0.36
CA THR A 951 10.05 -21.89 0.34
C THR A 951 9.96 -21.27 -1.05
N ASN A 952 9.16 -20.21 -1.16
CA ASN A 952 8.97 -19.42 -2.36
C ASN A 952 10.14 -18.43 -2.61
N GLU A 953 10.72 -18.48 -3.81
CA GLU A 953 11.68 -17.51 -4.35
C GLU A 953 12.95 -17.32 -3.53
N ILE A 954 13.53 -18.43 -3.04
CA ILE A 954 14.62 -18.41 -2.06
C ILE A 954 15.89 -17.69 -2.55
N ASP A 955 16.12 -17.67 -3.86
CA ASP A 955 17.34 -17.12 -4.46
C ASP A 955 17.38 -15.59 -4.46
N ILE A 956 16.27 -14.91 -4.17
CA ILE A 956 16.17 -13.44 -4.09
C ILE A 956 15.80 -12.91 -2.70
N ARG A 957 15.66 -13.76 -1.67
CA ARG A 957 15.37 -13.35 -0.27
C ARG A 957 16.63 -12.84 0.43
N HIS A 958 16.83 -11.53 0.51
CA HIS A 958 18.03 -10.93 1.14
C HIS A 958 17.78 -10.32 2.52
N GLU A 959 16.56 -10.42 3.04
CA GLU A 959 16.17 -9.82 4.31
C GLU A 959 16.79 -10.60 5.48
N ALA A 960 17.03 -9.93 6.62
CA ALA A 960 17.77 -10.47 7.76
C ALA A 960 17.18 -11.80 8.27
N ASP A 961 15.85 -11.87 8.28
CA ASP A 961 15.03 -13.00 8.69
C ASP A 961 15.21 -14.26 7.82
N TRP A 962 15.71 -14.11 6.59
CA TRP A 962 15.97 -15.20 5.65
C TRP A 962 17.45 -15.61 5.59
N GLN A 963 18.36 -14.84 6.17
CA GLN A 963 19.81 -15.04 6.00
C GLN A 963 20.28 -16.43 6.42
N LYS A 964 19.74 -16.93 7.53
CA LYS A 964 20.03 -18.30 7.98
C LYS A 964 19.60 -19.33 6.93
N LEU A 965 18.40 -19.20 6.35
CA LEU A 965 17.94 -20.09 5.29
C LEU A 965 18.82 -20.02 4.05
N ARG A 966 19.39 -18.85 3.78
CA ARG A 966 20.26 -18.63 2.63
C ARG A 966 21.70 -19.06 2.83
N GLU A 967 22.10 -19.55 4.00
CA GLU A 967 23.38 -20.24 4.13
C GLU A 967 23.38 -21.51 3.26
N PRO A 968 24.27 -21.65 2.25
CA PRO A 968 24.18 -22.74 1.28
C PRO A 968 24.17 -24.14 1.90
N ALA A 969 25.00 -24.36 2.93
CA ALA A 969 25.06 -25.62 3.65
C ALA A 969 23.75 -25.92 4.40
N HIS A 970 23.19 -24.90 5.04
CA HIS A 970 21.95 -25.03 5.79
C HIS A 970 20.76 -25.30 4.87
N TRP A 971 20.66 -24.62 3.73
CA TRP A 971 19.61 -24.89 2.74
C TRP A 971 19.63 -26.33 2.25
N VAL A 972 20.81 -26.85 1.91
CA VAL A 972 20.95 -28.24 1.44
C VAL A 972 20.61 -29.25 2.54
N GLU A 973 21.00 -28.98 3.79
CA GLU A 973 20.61 -29.81 4.94
C GLU A 973 19.09 -29.85 5.11
N ARG A 974 18.44 -28.68 5.03
CA ARG A 974 16.98 -28.56 5.14
C ARG A 974 16.27 -29.28 3.99
N ALA A 975 16.65 -29.01 2.74
CA ALA A 975 16.05 -29.65 1.57
C ALA A 975 16.17 -31.17 1.63
N LYS A 976 17.34 -31.68 2.06
CA LYS A 976 17.56 -33.12 2.30
C LYS A 976 16.60 -33.68 3.34
N TRP A 977 16.47 -33.03 4.49
CA TRP A 977 15.57 -33.48 5.55
C TRP A 977 14.12 -33.53 5.06
N GLU A 978 13.66 -32.48 4.39
CA GLU A 978 12.28 -32.35 3.93
C GLU A 978 11.96 -33.38 2.84
N TYR A 979 12.83 -33.51 1.84
CA TYR A 979 12.73 -34.54 0.79
C TYR A 979 12.61 -35.95 1.40
N GLN A 980 13.44 -36.27 2.39
CA GLN A 980 13.40 -37.57 3.07
C GLN A 980 12.10 -37.77 3.86
N GLN A 981 11.61 -36.75 4.58
CA GLN A 981 10.36 -36.84 5.31
C GLN A 981 9.15 -37.01 4.39
N VAL A 982 9.10 -36.26 3.28
CA VAL A 982 8.04 -36.35 2.28
C VAL A 982 7.97 -37.75 1.67
N HIS A 983 9.10 -38.28 1.20
CA HIS A 983 9.16 -39.63 0.61
C HIS A 983 8.96 -40.76 1.64
N GLN A 984 9.29 -40.50 2.92
CA GLN A 984 8.99 -41.42 4.02
C GLN A 984 7.48 -41.46 4.32
N ALA A 985 6.81 -40.31 4.35
CA ALA A 985 5.38 -40.22 4.59
C ALA A 985 4.57 -40.77 3.41
N ARG A 986 5.09 -40.62 2.18
CA ARG A 986 4.42 -41.07 0.96
C ARG A 986 5.41 -41.48 -0.13
N ASN A 987 5.42 -42.77 -0.45
CA ASN A 987 6.34 -43.40 -1.40
C ASN A 987 6.21 -42.96 -2.87
N ASN A 988 5.09 -42.34 -3.24
CA ASN A 988 4.87 -41.78 -4.58
C ASN A 988 4.79 -40.26 -4.60
N ALA A 989 5.40 -39.61 -3.58
CA ALA A 989 5.45 -38.16 -3.50
C ALA A 989 6.27 -37.54 -4.64
N HIS A 990 6.01 -36.26 -4.91
CA HIS A 990 6.76 -35.42 -5.83
C HIS A 990 7.09 -34.11 -5.12
N TYR A 991 8.38 -33.82 -4.93
CA TYR A 991 8.90 -32.68 -4.18
C TYR A 991 9.75 -31.78 -5.06
N VAL A 992 9.40 -30.50 -5.18
CA VAL A 992 10.06 -29.55 -6.11
C VAL A 992 11.07 -28.60 -5.45
N GLY A 993 11.36 -28.77 -4.15
CA GLY A 993 12.28 -27.89 -3.43
C GLY A 993 11.73 -26.46 -3.29
N GLY A 994 12.63 -25.48 -3.12
CA GLY A 994 12.28 -24.06 -3.13
C GLY A 994 12.39 -23.48 -4.55
N SER A 995 11.52 -22.51 -4.85
CA SER A 995 11.44 -21.93 -6.19
C SER A 995 12.53 -20.89 -6.48
N LEU A 996 12.86 -20.74 -7.77
CA LEU A 996 14.01 -19.96 -8.25
C LEU A 996 13.58 -18.91 -9.28
N VAL A 997 13.93 -17.64 -9.06
CA VAL A 997 13.55 -16.52 -9.95
C VAL A 997 14.69 -16.14 -10.90
N ARG A 998 15.91 -16.01 -10.36
CA ARG A 998 17.13 -15.58 -11.06
C ARG A 998 18.37 -16.33 -10.55
N PRO A 999 18.41 -17.67 -10.63
CA PRO A 999 19.50 -18.47 -10.07
C PRO A 999 20.85 -18.28 -10.78
N GLY A 1000 20.87 -17.56 -11.92
CA GLY A 1000 22.09 -17.14 -12.60
C GLY A 1000 22.75 -15.89 -11.99
N GLU A 1001 22.06 -15.15 -11.14
CA GLU A 1001 22.61 -13.96 -10.48
C GLU A 1001 23.44 -14.36 -9.24
N GLY A 1002 24.74 -14.08 -9.29
CA GLY A 1002 25.67 -14.36 -8.19
C GLY A 1002 26.10 -15.83 -8.08
N ASP A 1003 26.71 -16.18 -6.95
CA ASP A 1003 27.33 -17.50 -6.73
C ASP A 1003 26.54 -18.41 -5.79
N TRP A 1004 25.48 -17.93 -5.14
CA TRP A 1004 24.71 -18.70 -4.16
C TRP A 1004 24.19 -20.02 -4.73
N PHE A 1005 23.55 -19.98 -5.90
CA PHE A 1005 22.99 -21.18 -6.53
C PHE A 1005 24.08 -22.19 -6.92
N LYS A 1006 25.24 -21.70 -7.38
CA LYS A 1006 26.40 -22.56 -7.67
C LYS A 1006 26.90 -23.27 -6.41
N GLN A 1007 26.93 -22.58 -5.27
CA GLN A 1007 27.37 -23.15 -3.99
C GLN A 1007 26.44 -24.27 -3.51
N VAL A 1008 25.12 -24.07 -3.55
CA VAL A 1008 24.16 -25.13 -3.17
C VAL A 1008 24.20 -26.31 -4.14
N LEU A 1009 24.43 -26.08 -5.45
CA LEU A 1009 24.65 -27.14 -6.42
C LEU A 1009 25.95 -27.93 -6.17
N GLN A 1010 27.03 -27.26 -5.77
CA GLN A 1010 28.29 -27.95 -5.40
C GLN A 1010 28.10 -28.86 -4.18
N LEU A 1011 27.25 -28.44 -3.23
CA LEU A 1011 26.87 -29.18 -2.04
C LEU A 1011 25.86 -30.32 -2.32
N GLY A 1012 25.33 -30.42 -3.54
CA GLY A 1012 24.51 -31.55 -3.99
C GLY A 1012 23.01 -31.37 -3.78
N LEU A 1013 22.49 -30.14 -3.78
CA LEU A 1013 21.05 -29.83 -3.71
C LEU A 1013 20.21 -30.66 -4.70
N ASP A 1014 20.75 -30.92 -5.88
CA ASP A 1014 20.11 -31.67 -6.96
C ASP A 1014 19.84 -33.15 -6.67
N ASN A 1015 20.30 -33.67 -5.53
CA ASN A 1015 19.96 -35.00 -5.04
C ASN A 1015 18.72 -35.02 -4.12
N TYR A 1016 18.16 -33.85 -3.79
CA TYR A 1016 17.12 -33.69 -2.75
C TYR A 1016 15.87 -32.99 -3.28
N GLN A 1017 15.54 -33.21 -4.55
CA GLN A 1017 14.33 -32.75 -5.21
C GLN A 1017 14.07 -33.55 -6.49
N ASP A 1018 12.81 -33.60 -6.93
CA ASP A 1018 12.35 -34.36 -8.08
C ASP A 1018 12.26 -33.52 -9.36
N ALA A 1019 12.17 -32.20 -9.24
CA ALA A 1019 12.20 -31.24 -10.34
C ALA A 1019 12.73 -29.88 -9.85
N TRP A 1020 13.17 -29.03 -10.78
CA TRP A 1020 13.45 -27.62 -10.50
C TRP A 1020 12.18 -26.79 -10.63
N ASP A 1021 11.78 -26.11 -9.56
CA ASP A 1021 10.75 -25.07 -9.63
C ASP A 1021 11.39 -23.73 -10.02
N VAL A 1022 11.04 -23.22 -11.20
CA VAL A 1022 11.50 -21.93 -11.73
C VAL A 1022 10.33 -20.99 -11.91
N HIS A 1023 10.54 -19.72 -11.59
CA HIS A 1023 9.59 -18.64 -11.81
C HIS A 1023 10.06 -17.79 -12.98
N ALA A 1024 9.19 -17.51 -13.96
CA ALA A 1024 9.56 -16.67 -15.11
C ALA A 1024 8.36 -15.88 -15.67
N TYR A 1025 8.60 -14.60 -15.97
CA TYR A 1025 7.64 -13.67 -16.56
C TYR A 1025 8.22 -13.11 -17.87
N PRO A 1026 7.93 -13.74 -19.03
CA PRO A 1026 8.53 -13.35 -20.30
C PRO A 1026 8.01 -11.99 -20.77
N GLN A 1027 8.92 -11.13 -21.26
CA GLN A 1027 8.57 -9.90 -21.98
C GLN A 1027 8.38 -10.17 -23.46
N GLN A 1028 9.13 -11.11 -24.02
CA GLN A 1028 9.03 -11.51 -25.41
C GLN A 1028 7.96 -12.59 -25.59
N ALA A 1029 7.41 -12.68 -26.80
CA ALA A 1029 6.51 -13.78 -27.14
C ALA A 1029 7.29 -15.11 -27.09
N PRO A 1030 6.87 -16.10 -26.27
CA PRO A 1030 7.55 -17.39 -26.25
C PRO A 1030 7.47 -18.09 -27.61
N ARG A 1031 8.59 -18.63 -28.07
CA ARG A 1031 8.69 -19.41 -29.30
C ARG A 1031 8.59 -20.90 -29.02
N PHE A 1032 8.04 -21.70 -29.92
CA PHE A 1032 8.02 -23.15 -29.76
C PHE A 1032 9.43 -23.72 -29.52
N GLY A 1033 9.58 -24.51 -28.45
CA GLY A 1033 10.87 -25.08 -28.06
C GLY A 1033 11.93 -24.08 -27.58
N GLY A 1034 11.67 -22.78 -27.68
CA GLY A 1034 12.63 -21.71 -27.34
C GLY A 1034 12.85 -21.53 -25.84
N PRO A 1035 13.74 -20.61 -25.43
CA PRO A 1035 14.01 -20.33 -24.03
C PRO A 1035 12.92 -19.45 -23.39
N ILE A 1036 12.88 -19.44 -22.05
CA ILE A 1036 12.09 -18.51 -21.22
C ILE A 1036 12.91 -18.18 -19.95
N GLY A 1037 12.86 -16.94 -19.48
CA GLY A 1037 13.56 -16.53 -18.26
C GLY A 1037 13.42 -15.05 -17.92
N ASN A 1038 13.88 -14.66 -16.73
CA ASN A 1038 13.78 -13.27 -16.19
C ASN A 1038 15.02 -12.40 -16.48
N GLY A 1039 15.71 -12.62 -17.59
CA GLY A 1039 16.95 -11.91 -17.96
C GLY A 1039 16.82 -11.10 -19.25
N ALA A 1040 17.76 -10.19 -19.51
CA ALA A 1040 17.75 -9.34 -20.71
C ALA A 1040 17.74 -10.11 -22.05
N ASN A 1041 18.19 -11.37 -22.03
CA ASN A 1041 18.18 -12.29 -23.18
C ASN A 1041 17.12 -13.39 -23.07
N GLU A 1042 16.33 -13.43 -21.99
CA GLU A 1042 15.40 -14.53 -21.64
C GLU A 1042 16.01 -15.93 -21.85
N ASP A 1043 17.30 -16.10 -21.53
CA ASP A 1043 18.02 -17.37 -21.69
C ASP A 1043 17.49 -18.45 -20.75
N GLU A 1044 17.74 -19.72 -21.06
CA GLU A 1044 17.13 -20.86 -20.33
C GLU A 1044 17.56 -20.92 -18.85
N ARG A 1045 16.78 -20.21 -18.03
CA ARG A 1045 16.55 -20.36 -16.60
C ARG A 1045 17.70 -20.07 -15.64
N GLY A 1046 18.88 -19.63 -16.06
CA GLY A 1046 20.03 -19.43 -15.15
C GLY A 1046 20.55 -20.71 -14.44
N VAL A 1047 19.70 -21.71 -14.22
CA VAL A 1047 20.00 -23.05 -13.69
C VAL A 1047 20.93 -23.78 -14.64
N LEU A 1048 20.57 -23.87 -15.93
CA LEU A 1048 21.39 -24.56 -16.92
C LEU A 1048 22.75 -23.89 -17.11
N ALA A 1049 22.78 -22.55 -17.06
CA ALA A 1049 24.03 -21.78 -17.07
C ALA A 1049 24.90 -22.10 -15.85
N ALA A 1050 24.32 -22.20 -14.65
CA ALA A 1050 25.05 -22.59 -13.43
C ALA A 1050 25.62 -24.01 -13.54
N TYR A 1051 24.83 -24.98 -14.01
CA TYR A 1051 25.30 -26.35 -14.28
C TYR A 1051 26.48 -26.36 -15.25
N PHE A 1052 26.34 -25.67 -16.39
CA PHE A 1052 27.40 -25.55 -17.39
C PHE A 1052 28.68 -24.94 -16.80
N SER A 1053 28.56 -23.86 -16.03
CA SER A 1053 29.71 -23.19 -15.38
C SER A 1053 30.46 -24.08 -14.39
N LEU A 1054 29.77 -25.08 -13.82
CA LEU A 1054 30.33 -26.07 -12.89
C LEU A 1054 30.81 -27.35 -13.59
N GLY A 1055 30.71 -27.44 -14.92
CA GLY A 1055 31.01 -28.66 -15.67
C GLY A 1055 30.06 -29.82 -15.36
N LYS A 1056 28.83 -29.53 -14.90
CA LYS A 1056 27.79 -30.51 -14.58
C LYS A 1056 26.71 -30.55 -15.66
N THR A 1057 25.97 -31.64 -15.73
CA THR A 1057 24.77 -31.77 -16.58
C THR A 1057 23.53 -31.92 -15.70
N ASN A 1058 22.50 -31.13 -15.97
CA ASN A 1058 21.22 -31.26 -15.27
C ASN A 1058 20.54 -32.59 -15.61
N LYS A 1059 20.01 -33.27 -14.59
CA LYS A 1059 19.28 -34.54 -14.73
C LYS A 1059 17.81 -34.43 -14.33
N LEU A 1060 17.42 -33.32 -13.72
CA LEU A 1060 16.07 -33.09 -13.23
C LEU A 1060 15.24 -32.40 -14.29
N PRO A 1061 13.96 -32.75 -14.44
CA PRO A 1061 13.04 -31.95 -15.25
C PRO A 1061 12.74 -30.64 -14.53
N PHE A 1062 11.99 -29.78 -15.21
CA PHE A 1062 11.61 -28.47 -14.71
C PHE A 1062 10.11 -28.35 -14.51
N TRP A 1063 9.76 -27.43 -13.63
CA TRP A 1063 8.44 -26.92 -13.38
C TRP A 1063 8.51 -25.41 -13.55
N LEU A 1064 7.64 -24.82 -14.38
CA LEU A 1064 7.47 -23.37 -14.38
C LEU A 1064 6.41 -23.06 -13.32
N GLY A 1065 6.80 -23.01 -12.04
CA GLY A 1065 5.86 -23.01 -10.91
C GLY A 1065 5.22 -21.68 -10.62
N GLU A 1066 5.76 -20.62 -11.20
CA GLU A 1066 5.06 -19.36 -11.31
C GLU A 1066 5.39 -18.70 -12.64
N THR A 1067 4.35 -18.27 -13.32
CA THR A 1067 4.44 -17.44 -14.51
C THR A 1067 3.15 -16.67 -14.70
N GLY A 1068 3.19 -15.69 -15.57
CA GLY A 1068 2.01 -14.98 -15.96
C GLY A 1068 2.29 -14.04 -17.12
N ALA A 1069 1.25 -13.33 -17.50
CA ALA A 1069 1.26 -12.35 -18.56
C ALA A 1069 0.60 -11.10 -18.00
N LYS A 1070 1.35 -10.38 -17.15
CA LYS A 1070 0.88 -9.15 -16.54
C LYS A 1070 0.52 -8.15 -17.64
N ALA A 1071 -0.75 -7.74 -17.68
CA ALA A 1071 -1.26 -6.90 -18.77
C ALA A 1071 -0.42 -5.62 -18.97
N MET A 1072 0.21 -5.11 -17.91
CA MET A 1072 1.10 -3.93 -17.93
C MET A 1072 2.29 -4.07 -18.88
N HIS A 1073 2.81 -5.27 -19.10
CA HIS A 1073 3.98 -5.49 -19.97
C HIS A 1073 3.66 -5.27 -21.45
N GLY A 1074 2.40 -5.50 -21.84
CA GLY A 1074 1.95 -5.41 -23.23
C GLY A 1074 1.42 -4.03 -23.61
N PHE A 1075 1.82 -3.54 -24.78
CA PHE A 1075 1.34 -2.24 -25.30
C PHE A 1075 -0.20 -2.18 -25.48
N SER A 1076 -0.82 -3.31 -25.86
CA SER A 1076 -2.28 -3.47 -26.01
C SER A 1076 -2.96 -4.04 -24.75
N GLY A 1077 -2.26 -4.05 -23.60
CA GLY A 1077 -2.79 -4.44 -22.30
C GLY A 1077 -3.41 -5.84 -22.29
N ARG A 1078 -4.72 -5.90 -22.05
CA ARG A 1078 -5.48 -7.16 -21.91
C ARG A 1078 -5.51 -8.01 -23.19
N ARG A 1079 -5.33 -7.42 -24.38
CA ARG A 1079 -5.17 -8.21 -25.62
C ARG A 1079 -3.85 -8.98 -25.60
N TRP A 1080 -2.75 -8.28 -25.36
CA TRP A 1080 -1.43 -8.89 -25.21
C TRP A 1080 -1.43 -10.00 -24.15
N GLN A 1081 -2.07 -9.77 -23.00
CA GLN A 1081 -2.21 -10.80 -21.97
C GLN A 1081 -2.81 -12.11 -22.50
N ALA A 1082 -3.93 -12.04 -23.24
CA ALA A 1082 -4.58 -13.22 -23.81
C ALA A 1082 -3.65 -13.95 -24.81
N GLU A 1083 -2.95 -13.19 -25.66
CA GLU A 1083 -1.98 -13.75 -26.61
C GLU A 1083 -0.85 -14.50 -25.91
N GLN A 1084 -0.28 -13.93 -24.86
CA GLN A 1084 0.88 -14.49 -24.17
C GLN A 1084 0.54 -15.73 -23.36
N VAL A 1085 -0.61 -15.77 -22.70
CA VAL A 1085 -1.11 -16.97 -22.01
C VAL A 1085 -1.13 -18.16 -22.96
N ALA A 1086 -1.78 -17.99 -24.11
CA ALA A 1086 -1.89 -19.05 -25.11
C ALA A 1086 -0.51 -19.52 -25.60
N LYS A 1087 0.42 -18.60 -25.85
CA LYS A 1087 1.79 -18.89 -26.29
C LYS A 1087 2.61 -19.62 -25.22
N ILE A 1088 2.49 -19.24 -23.95
CA ILE A 1088 3.17 -19.93 -22.83
C ILE A 1088 2.67 -21.39 -22.70
N ILE A 1089 1.36 -21.61 -22.83
CA ILE A 1089 0.77 -22.97 -22.79
C ILE A 1089 1.29 -23.80 -23.98
N ALA A 1090 1.36 -23.21 -25.16
CA ALA A 1090 1.85 -23.88 -26.35
C ALA A 1090 3.36 -24.20 -26.23
N TRP A 1091 4.13 -23.27 -25.68
CA TRP A 1091 5.54 -23.45 -25.38
C TRP A 1091 5.78 -24.62 -24.41
N VAL A 1092 5.10 -24.71 -23.27
CA VAL A 1092 5.35 -25.80 -22.30
C VAL A 1092 4.98 -27.17 -22.87
N ASN A 1093 3.96 -27.22 -23.74
CA ASN A 1093 3.56 -28.44 -24.43
C ASN A 1093 4.53 -28.84 -25.55
N SER A 1094 5.31 -27.89 -26.09
CA SER A 1094 6.39 -28.17 -27.03
C SER A 1094 7.69 -28.68 -26.37
N ARG A 1095 7.82 -28.53 -25.04
CA ARG A 1095 9.03 -28.84 -24.26
C ARG A 1095 8.87 -30.15 -23.47
N GLN A 1096 9.70 -31.15 -23.71
CA GLN A 1096 9.65 -32.43 -22.96
C GLN A 1096 10.35 -32.38 -21.60
N ASP A 1097 11.25 -31.42 -21.40
CA ASP A 1097 11.97 -31.17 -20.15
C ASP A 1097 11.11 -30.49 -19.07
N TYR A 1098 9.89 -30.06 -19.40
CA TYR A 1098 8.93 -29.51 -18.45
C TYR A 1098 7.80 -30.46 -18.11
N LEU A 1099 7.54 -30.60 -16.81
CA LEU A 1099 6.42 -31.36 -16.27
C LEU A 1099 5.13 -30.54 -16.19
N GLY A 1100 5.24 -29.22 -16.00
CA GLY A 1100 4.09 -28.34 -15.84
C GLY A 1100 4.42 -26.86 -15.91
N VAL A 1101 3.38 -26.06 -16.09
CA VAL A 1101 3.35 -24.60 -15.95
C VAL A 1101 2.22 -24.24 -15.00
N ALA A 1102 2.49 -23.40 -14.02
CA ALA A 1102 1.50 -22.89 -13.09
C ALA A 1102 1.40 -21.37 -13.25
N PHE A 1103 0.24 -20.90 -13.70
CA PHE A 1103 0.00 -19.48 -13.87
C PHE A 1103 -0.39 -18.86 -12.54
N CYS A 1104 0.17 -17.70 -12.19
CA CYS A 1104 -0.20 -16.88 -11.04
C CYS A 1104 -1.59 -16.24 -11.25
N ILE A 1105 -2.59 -17.10 -11.41
CA ILE A 1105 -4.00 -16.82 -11.66
C ILE A 1105 -4.75 -17.13 -10.36
N ALA A 1106 -5.93 -16.55 -10.19
CA ALA A 1106 -6.78 -16.69 -9.01
C ALA A 1106 -6.63 -15.67 -7.87
N HIS A 1107 -6.11 -14.49 -8.19
CA HIS A 1107 -6.10 -13.39 -7.24
C HIS A 1107 -7.44 -12.64 -7.14
N GLU A 1108 -7.46 -11.65 -6.25
CA GLU A 1108 -8.57 -10.75 -5.95
C GLU A 1108 -9.16 -10.10 -7.22
N TYR A 1109 -10.44 -9.71 -7.16
CA TYR A 1109 -11.05 -8.93 -8.24
C TYR A 1109 -10.43 -7.51 -8.30
N ASP A 1110 -9.61 -7.22 -9.31
CA ASP A 1110 -8.78 -6.02 -9.41
C ASP A 1110 -9.56 -4.72 -9.12
N LEU A 1111 -10.78 -4.58 -9.66
CA LEU A 1111 -11.61 -3.38 -9.50
C LEU A 1111 -12.24 -3.24 -8.11
N ALA A 1112 -12.44 -4.35 -7.39
CA ALA A 1112 -13.01 -4.35 -6.06
C ALA A 1112 -11.97 -4.11 -4.95
N TYR A 1113 -10.71 -4.50 -5.19
CA TYR A 1113 -9.65 -4.44 -4.18
C TYR A 1113 -8.52 -3.44 -4.51
N GLY A 1114 -8.48 -2.90 -5.73
CA GLY A 1114 -7.53 -1.87 -6.17
C GLY A 1114 -6.13 -2.36 -6.50
N ARG A 1115 -5.88 -3.66 -6.39
CA ARG A 1115 -4.61 -4.29 -6.80
C ARG A 1115 -4.78 -4.94 -8.15
N ILE A 1116 -3.97 -4.55 -9.13
CA ILE A 1116 -3.97 -5.19 -10.44
C ILE A 1116 -2.98 -6.34 -10.43
N TRP A 1117 -3.52 -7.54 -10.33
CA TRP A 1117 -2.76 -8.77 -10.46
C TRP A 1117 -2.64 -9.19 -11.92
N ASP A 1118 -1.92 -10.28 -12.15
CA ASP A 1118 -1.78 -10.86 -13.47
C ASP A 1118 -3.15 -11.26 -14.02
N TYR A 1119 -4.02 -11.88 -13.23
CA TYR A 1119 -5.33 -12.31 -13.70
C TYR A 1119 -6.41 -12.08 -12.65
N SER A 1120 -7.54 -11.54 -13.08
CA SER A 1120 -8.66 -11.25 -12.20
C SER A 1120 -9.82 -12.22 -12.46
N LEU A 1121 -10.16 -13.00 -11.44
CA LEU A 1121 -11.00 -14.20 -11.51
C LEU A 1121 -12.39 -14.01 -12.14
N GLY A 1122 -12.60 -14.60 -13.31
CA GLY A 1122 -13.84 -14.60 -14.06
C GLY A 1122 -14.06 -13.34 -14.91
N HIS A 1123 -13.12 -12.41 -14.98
CA HIS A 1123 -13.35 -11.06 -15.52
C HIS A 1123 -12.58 -10.72 -16.80
N LYS A 1124 -11.46 -11.38 -17.08
CA LYS A 1124 -10.47 -10.88 -18.05
C LYS A 1124 -10.23 -11.85 -19.22
N PRO A 1125 -9.88 -11.36 -20.42
CA PRO A 1125 -9.72 -12.20 -21.61
C PRO A 1125 -8.56 -13.20 -21.50
N GLY A 1126 -7.58 -12.94 -20.64
CA GLY A 1126 -6.51 -13.89 -20.33
C GLY A 1126 -7.03 -15.24 -19.83
N GLU A 1127 -8.15 -15.26 -19.11
CA GLU A 1127 -8.78 -16.50 -18.64
C GLU A 1127 -9.47 -17.24 -19.79
N ALA A 1128 -10.22 -16.55 -20.64
CA ALA A 1128 -10.80 -17.15 -21.84
C ALA A 1128 -9.72 -17.80 -22.72
N ALA A 1129 -8.56 -17.15 -22.85
CA ALA A 1129 -7.41 -17.69 -23.56
C ALA A 1129 -6.77 -18.88 -22.85
N LEU A 1130 -6.66 -18.83 -21.52
CA LEU A 1130 -6.19 -19.94 -20.71
C LEU A 1130 -7.08 -21.17 -20.92
N TYR A 1131 -8.40 -21.02 -20.76
CA TYR A 1131 -9.36 -22.10 -21.00
C TYR A 1131 -9.23 -22.65 -22.42
N THR A 1132 -9.21 -21.77 -23.42
CA THR A 1132 -9.17 -22.16 -24.85
C THR A 1132 -7.91 -22.95 -25.17
N ALA A 1133 -6.72 -22.46 -24.80
CA ALA A 1133 -5.47 -23.18 -25.01
C ALA A 1133 -5.43 -24.50 -24.21
N SER A 1134 -5.86 -24.47 -22.95
CA SER A 1134 -5.96 -25.65 -22.08
C SER A 1134 -6.89 -26.74 -22.68
N ALA A 1135 -7.97 -26.33 -23.34
CA ALA A 1135 -8.93 -27.22 -23.97
C ALA A 1135 -8.47 -27.74 -25.34
N LEU A 1136 -7.82 -26.91 -26.15
CA LEU A 1136 -7.52 -27.23 -27.55
C LEU A 1136 -6.11 -27.81 -27.78
N ILE A 1137 -5.14 -27.56 -26.90
CA ILE A 1137 -3.75 -27.97 -27.10
C ILE A 1137 -3.08 -28.66 -25.89
N ASP A 1138 -3.48 -28.37 -24.65
CA ASP A 1138 -2.80 -28.91 -23.47
C ASP A 1138 -3.00 -30.42 -23.30
N GLY A 1139 -1.89 -31.14 -23.08
CA GLY A 1139 -1.85 -32.59 -22.94
C GLY A 1139 -2.05 -33.38 -24.24
N LEU A 1140 -2.00 -32.71 -25.40
CA LEU A 1140 -2.02 -33.36 -26.72
C LEU A 1140 -0.60 -33.51 -27.30
N PRO A 1141 -0.36 -34.51 -28.17
CA PRO A 1141 0.97 -34.72 -28.75
C PRO A 1141 1.42 -33.55 -29.65
N TYR A 1142 2.57 -32.96 -29.34
CA TYR A 1142 3.16 -31.87 -30.13
C TYR A 1142 3.92 -32.36 -31.38
N ARG A 1143 3.76 -31.66 -32.51
CA ARG A 1143 4.55 -31.83 -33.74
C ARG A 1143 4.90 -30.46 -34.34
N PRO A 1144 6.18 -30.13 -34.56
CA PRO A 1144 6.57 -28.84 -35.15
C PRO A 1144 6.18 -28.73 -36.62
N VAL A 1145 5.98 -27.50 -37.11
CA VAL A 1145 5.78 -27.18 -38.53
C VAL A 1145 6.89 -26.24 -39.00
N ASP A 1146 7.58 -26.59 -40.09
CA ASP A 1146 8.51 -25.66 -40.75
C ASP A 1146 7.71 -24.72 -41.65
N THR A 1147 7.69 -23.44 -41.26
CA THR A 1147 6.95 -22.39 -41.96
C THR A 1147 7.76 -21.80 -43.11
N HIS A 1148 9.09 -21.96 -43.13
CA HIS A 1148 10.01 -21.20 -43.98
C HIS A 1148 9.89 -19.66 -43.86
N ASP A 1149 9.17 -19.15 -42.85
CA ASP A 1149 9.06 -17.73 -42.50
C ASP A 1149 9.45 -17.57 -41.03
N ALA A 1150 10.58 -16.91 -40.79
CA ALA A 1150 11.14 -16.72 -39.45
C ALA A 1150 10.25 -15.92 -38.50
N ASN A 1151 9.24 -15.21 -39.03
CA ASN A 1151 8.26 -14.45 -38.26
C ASN A 1151 6.98 -15.24 -37.97
N VAL A 1152 6.83 -16.47 -38.48
CA VAL A 1152 5.63 -17.30 -38.27
C VAL A 1152 5.98 -18.50 -37.41
N GLN A 1153 5.20 -18.69 -36.36
CA GLN A 1153 5.27 -19.86 -35.49
C GLN A 1153 4.06 -20.74 -35.77
N ALA A 1154 4.28 -22.02 -36.04
CA ALA A 1154 3.21 -22.99 -36.25
C ALA A 1154 3.56 -24.36 -35.65
N GLY A 1155 2.56 -25.04 -35.10
CA GLY A 1155 2.73 -26.36 -34.49
C GLY A 1155 1.40 -27.10 -34.35
N TYR A 1156 1.44 -28.42 -34.54
CA TYR A 1156 0.30 -29.30 -34.28
C TYR A 1156 0.32 -29.80 -32.84
N PHE A 1157 -0.85 -29.83 -32.22
CA PHE A 1157 -1.13 -30.45 -30.93
C PHE A 1157 -2.28 -31.43 -31.12
N GLY A 1158 -1.96 -32.71 -31.29
CA GLY A 1158 -2.91 -33.66 -31.88
C GLY A 1158 -3.31 -33.19 -33.29
N GLU A 1159 -4.61 -33.04 -33.55
CA GLU A 1159 -5.13 -32.55 -34.84
C GLU A 1159 -5.30 -31.02 -34.90
N THR A 1160 -5.06 -30.31 -33.79
CA THR A 1160 -5.15 -28.85 -33.73
C THR A 1160 -3.87 -28.22 -34.23
N LEU A 1161 -3.93 -27.41 -35.29
CA LEU A 1161 -2.84 -26.54 -35.72
C LEU A 1161 -2.98 -25.19 -35.01
N MET A 1162 -1.96 -24.79 -34.25
CA MET A 1162 -1.86 -23.43 -33.72
C MET A 1162 -0.86 -22.64 -34.56
N ILE A 1163 -1.21 -21.41 -34.94
CA ILE A 1163 -0.36 -20.54 -35.76
C ILE A 1163 -0.47 -19.06 -35.33
N TRP A 1164 0.65 -18.32 -35.39
CA TRP A 1164 0.68 -16.86 -35.26
C TRP A 1164 1.88 -16.26 -36.00
N ARG A 1165 1.86 -14.93 -36.18
CA ARG A 1165 2.94 -14.12 -36.73
C ARG A 1165 3.48 -13.18 -35.66
N GLU A 1166 4.77 -13.15 -35.41
CA GLU A 1166 5.37 -12.33 -34.34
C GLU A 1166 5.27 -10.82 -34.60
N GLN A 1167 5.30 -10.40 -35.87
CA GLN A 1167 5.22 -8.99 -36.27
C GLN A 1167 4.36 -8.80 -37.51
N GLY A 1168 3.40 -7.87 -37.43
CA GLY A 1168 2.49 -7.52 -38.52
C GLY A 1168 1.34 -8.51 -38.71
N GLU A 1169 0.59 -8.30 -39.78
CA GLU A 1169 -0.55 -9.13 -40.18
C GLU A 1169 -0.33 -9.68 -41.59
N GLY A 1170 -0.94 -10.83 -41.91
CA GLY A 1170 -0.91 -11.35 -43.26
C GLY A 1170 -1.73 -12.61 -43.45
N GLU A 1171 -1.99 -12.96 -44.70
CA GLU A 1171 -2.67 -14.20 -45.09
C GLU A 1171 -1.69 -15.37 -45.17
N TRP A 1172 -2.04 -16.51 -44.60
CA TRP A 1172 -1.25 -17.74 -44.62
C TRP A 1172 -1.98 -18.86 -45.38
N PRO A 1173 -1.41 -19.38 -46.49
CA PRO A 1173 -2.02 -20.45 -47.25
C PRO A 1173 -1.84 -21.81 -46.54
N LEU A 1174 -2.89 -22.64 -46.56
CA LEU A 1174 -2.91 -23.96 -45.93
C LEU A 1174 -3.48 -25.02 -46.87
N GLN A 1175 -2.93 -26.22 -46.77
CA GLN A 1175 -3.48 -27.41 -47.41
C GLN A 1175 -4.17 -28.28 -46.36
N LEU A 1176 -5.49 -28.35 -46.44
CA LEU A 1176 -6.38 -29.04 -45.52
C LEU A 1176 -7.15 -30.16 -46.25
N GLY A 1177 -7.75 -31.07 -45.48
CA GLY A 1177 -8.56 -32.15 -46.04
C GLY A 1177 -9.92 -31.64 -46.53
N ALA A 1178 -10.13 -31.60 -47.86
CA ALA A 1178 -11.36 -31.10 -48.50
C ALA A 1178 -12.66 -31.83 -48.10
N GLN A 1179 -12.57 -33.03 -47.54
CA GLN A 1179 -13.73 -33.84 -47.11
C GLN A 1179 -14.13 -33.57 -45.65
N LYS A 1180 -13.38 -32.75 -44.92
CA LYS A 1180 -13.67 -32.40 -43.52
C LYS A 1180 -14.22 -30.98 -43.44
N ALA A 1181 -15.14 -30.74 -42.51
CA ALA A 1181 -15.50 -29.39 -42.11
C ALA A 1181 -14.44 -28.86 -41.12
N TRP A 1182 -13.91 -27.67 -41.38
CA TRP A 1182 -12.87 -27.05 -40.56
C TRP A 1182 -13.39 -25.80 -39.88
N VAL A 1183 -12.84 -25.52 -38.70
CA VAL A 1183 -13.09 -24.28 -37.97
C VAL A 1183 -11.77 -23.58 -37.64
N ALA A 1184 -11.83 -22.26 -37.58
CA ALA A 1184 -10.81 -21.42 -36.98
C ALA A 1184 -11.34 -20.89 -35.64
N VAL A 1185 -10.57 -21.05 -34.59
CA VAL A 1185 -10.88 -20.56 -33.25
C VAL A 1185 -9.86 -19.50 -32.89
N ASP A 1186 -10.33 -18.33 -32.45
CA ASP A 1186 -9.44 -17.26 -32.01
C ASP A 1186 -8.81 -17.56 -30.64
N VAL A 1187 -7.99 -16.65 -30.14
CA VAL A 1187 -7.25 -16.84 -28.89
C VAL A 1187 -8.18 -16.99 -27.68
N VAL A 1188 -9.40 -16.43 -27.70
CA VAL A 1188 -10.34 -16.47 -26.56
C VAL A 1188 -11.45 -17.50 -26.72
N GLY A 1189 -11.51 -18.24 -27.84
CA GLY A 1189 -12.45 -19.33 -28.04
C GLY A 1189 -13.61 -19.04 -29.00
N GLN A 1190 -13.64 -17.88 -29.67
CA GLN A 1190 -14.66 -17.58 -30.67
C GLN A 1190 -14.42 -18.41 -31.93
N VAL A 1191 -15.48 -19.04 -32.45
CA VAL A 1191 -15.39 -19.99 -33.57
C VAL A 1191 -15.88 -19.37 -34.87
N LEU A 1192 -15.13 -19.59 -35.95
CA LEU A 1192 -15.49 -19.27 -37.32
C LEU A 1192 -15.39 -20.52 -38.19
N ASP A 1193 -16.34 -20.73 -39.09
CA ASP A 1193 -16.21 -21.76 -40.13
C ASP A 1193 -15.09 -21.37 -41.10
N LEU A 1194 -14.17 -22.29 -41.35
CA LEU A 1194 -13.07 -22.08 -42.27
C LEU A 1194 -13.44 -22.58 -43.66
N ALA A 1195 -13.44 -21.67 -44.64
CA ALA A 1195 -13.68 -22.03 -46.02
C ALA A 1195 -12.49 -22.82 -46.58
N VAL A 1196 -12.77 -24.04 -47.06
CA VAL A 1196 -11.79 -24.91 -47.74
C VAL A 1196 -12.32 -25.21 -49.13
N ASP A 1197 -11.52 -24.94 -50.16
CA ASP A 1197 -11.92 -25.20 -51.54
C ASP A 1197 -11.92 -26.70 -51.87
N SER A 1198 -12.41 -27.06 -53.06
CA SER A 1198 -12.48 -28.46 -53.52
C SER A 1198 -11.10 -29.11 -53.72
N ALA A 1199 -10.03 -28.32 -53.82
CA ALA A 1199 -8.65 -28.78 -53.84
C ALA A 1199 -8.03 -28.87 -52.44
N GLY A 1200 -8.78 -28.54 -51.39
CA GLY A 1200 -8.32 -28.55 -50.01
C GLY A 1200 -7.54 -27.30 -49.61
N LYS A 1201 -7.55 -26.22 -50.39
CA LYS A 1201 -6.83 -24.99 -50.05
C LYS A 1201 -7.68 -24.08 -49.17
N ALA A 1202 -7.04 -23.49 -48.18
CA ALA A 1202 -7.61 -22.44 -47.34
C ALA A 1202 -6.59 -21.31 -47.18
N SER A 1203 -7.08 -20.12 -46.84
CA SER A 1203 -6.26 -18.98 -46.42
C SER A 1203 -6.75 -18.52 -45.05
N VAL A 1204 -5.82 -18.21 -44.15
CA VAL A 1204 -6.12 -17.75 -42.79
C VAL A 1204 -5.34 -16.47 -42.53
N SER A 1205 -6.04 -15.43 -42.08
CA SER A 1205 -5.39 -14.23 -41.57
C SER A 1205 -4.70 -14.53 -40.24
N ILE A 1206 -3.40 -14.21 -40.15
CA ILE A 1206 -2.57 -14.40 -38.97
C ILE A 1206 -1.96 -13.06 -38.53
N SER A 1207 -1.91 -12.85 -37.22
CA SER A 1207 -1.31 -11.68 -36.57
C SER A 1207 -0.51 -12.14 -35.33
N SER A 1208 -0.16 -11.22 -34.43
CA SER A 1208 0.42 -11.56 -33.13
C SER A 1208 -0.50 -12.43 -32.27
N SER A 1209 -1.81 -12.37 -32.51
CA SER A 1209 -2.78 -13.23 -31.84
C SER A 1209 -2.80 -14.62 -32.46
N PRO A 1210 -2.65 -15.69 -31.65
CA PRO A 1210 -2.72 -17.04 -32.16
C PRO A 1210 -4.13 -17.44 -32.59
N VAL A 1211 -4.20 -18.30 -33.60
CA VAL A 1211 -5.43 -18.93 -34.10
C VAL A 1211 -5.26 -20.45 -34.05
N TYR A 1212 -6.32 -21.16 -33.70
CA TYR A 1212 -6.38 -22.62 -33.68
C TYR A 1212 -7.22 -23.13 -34.85
N LEU A 1213 -6.70 -24.07 -35.63
CA LEU A 1213 -7.35 -24.64 -36.80
C LEU A 1213 -7.49 -26.14 -36.61
N LEU A 1214 -8.71 -26.66 -36.69
CA LEU A 1214 -8.99 -28.08 -36.47
C LEU A 1214 -10.32 -28.51 -37.14
N PRO A 1215 -10.52 -29.82 -37.38
CA PRO A 1215 -11.80 -30.33 -37.84
C PRO A 1215 -12.91 -30.05 -36.83
N ARG A 1216 -14.10 -29.68 -37.30
CA ARG A 1216 -15.26 -29.35 -36.45
C ARG A 1216 -15.65 -30.50 -35.50
N ALA A 1217 -15.50 -31.75 -35.95
CA ALA A 1217 -15.77 -32.92 -35.11
C ALA A 1217 -14.81 -33.02 -33.92
N ASP A 1218 -13.52 -32.72 -34.14
CA ASP A 1218 -12.50 -32.75 -33.10
C ASP A 1218 -12.70 -31.60 -32.11
N TYR A 1219 -13.05 -30.40 -32.62
CA TYR A 1219 -13.45 -29.26 -31.80
C TYR A 1219 -14.59 -29.60 -30.83
N LEU A 1220 -15.69 -30.17 -31.33
CA LEU A 1220 -16.84 -30.55 -30.50
C LEU A 1220 -16.48 -31.64 -29.48
N ASN A 1221 -15.60 -32.58 -29.86
CA ASN A 1221 -15.15 -33.64 -28.95
C ASN A 1221 -14.26 -33.10 -27.82
N LEU A 1222 -13.42 -32.09 -28.09
CA LEU A 1222 -12.52 -31.47 -27.12
C LEU A 1222 -13.24 -30.57 -26.10
N LEU A 1223 -14.44 -30.08 -26.43
CA LEU A 1223 -15.22 -29.14 -25.62
C LEU A 1223 -16.52 -29.71 -25.04
N ARG A 1224 -16.66 -31.04 -25.02
CA ARG A 1224 -17.85 -31.71 -24.46
C ARG A 1224 -17.94 -31.56 -22.95
N ASP A 1225 -19.17 -31.42 -22.47
CA ASP A 1225 -19.54 -31.44 -21.05
C ASP A 1225 -19.40 -32.82 -20.39
#